data_AF-A0A5Q2VCD5-F1
#
_entry.id   AF-A0A5Q2VCD5-F1
#
_cell.length_a   1.000
_cell.length_b   1.000
_cell.length_c   1.000
_cell.angle_alpha   90.00
_cell.angle_beta   90.00
_cell.angle_gamma   90.00
#
_symmetry.space_group_name_H-M   'P 1'
#
loop_
_entity.id
_entity.type
_entity.pdbx_description
1 polymer ?
#
loop_
_entity_poly.entity_id
_entity_poly.type
_entity_poly.pdbx_seq_one_letter_code
_entity_poly.pdbx_strand_id
1 'polypeptide(L)'
;MRINHMAIKLQKQEPGKSIDQVSLGNVSTTLAVTPGTRLSIQDTHNEITNMYRNGSMLVISTTNGNQINVQEFFGTPEKGLSSLVISGGIFSGEDQKIVLGDAELYADGSEVAARTPEEMKTLIASKDYYQERAAEAGAGKEDDKDNNGGFLALGILGGVGAVGLAAWGIHNHNKKGGGDHHDDKPTPTPVPEPTMLTVNPTNGSSLSGTTDTPNTKVYIDIGNGVVKEVVSDEKGNWTLDLENKLEDGAEIHLWVNNSAGEKVAEITTTVDGKAPEFESIVVPADDGKELSGVSEPNATVKIDLDGDGKPEYTVQADADGNWKIELKDDEHLVPGTSTITAEDNVGNTATVTLPKGADPSILGISHGDGPINMDGTNIQDGAVLNGRGLAGSTIEVLADGKVIGSAEVGADGKWKLSLDGVDTGNHKLSVRTSKVNDVNFQITGDDKDINLVPETDITRPTENNDAIDSPIAITRSIPGGGYLIAYASQESPGSEFYDIKVKIYGADGNLVKEVTVGQQGSADGYFTSGDQDHLRNFDVAVDPTDGTISIVYVQGYEKNHDSYTENNLVYERFDANGNSLTDGPQLLNKFNDYGGLEGILKGVLPDGLANVINGVVKTFTDFINTFDGLAGAIGVDLEKLTKLFTDGIANRIVASIISSGRLGTELVQMEDGSLVVMGTINKELGNLEHFVDRVDIGGFIKELLSGLGIEIGIVNNLIDAISKIADGTLELITGWLTNGENLMELGSSLYSLRLVPDGKGELIPVSNLESPEDMNLISSILEKNGYISGTNTIIDGIIDSITGSHTRGDSLGLDGVALGDGKYAVIWQTAGTSEIIDNLLKAKISLEMAIVDSRTGQVVMTPVEINTPDDMHAVTPKIIQLASGEVVITWVQMNKDDGGDVWMQRFRYAGGKLVPMNDAEQINDSTEGTQGLLPDSLKGAYDVIALENGGYVVSWLSTEKDGTQQIISQVYDVAGNKTSEEIHVNTDNAGGIPSITPLDDGGFVISWNTNTNNGEEGVSGNIYHQVYNADGSLRAIGDISDDHSDLITGNMGQDLVGTENNDVIDARNGAGKIESHGGDDRILISEKGFEHVDGGDGFNTLVISGSDKMTVGSDILAKIEHVNELQFGKNGGDLNINYEDLIKLNDEKELFVSGDGDSVVHLNKNEWHSTGVIASKGSNQYDLYVYQEDPQAEIWVQHNISVI
;
A
#
# COMPACT_ATOMS: atom_id res chain seq x y z
N MET A 1 -1.70 -73.41 30.19
CA MET A 1 -0.98 -72.11 30.25
C MET A 1 -0.67 -71.68 28.83
N ARG A 2 -1.57 -70.92 28.19
CA ARG A 2 -1.20 -70.11 27.02
C ARG A 2 -0.54 -68.86 27.60
N ILE A 3 0.76 -68.73 27.41
CA ILE A 3 1.45 -67.46 27.64
C ILE A 3 0.92 -66.53 26.55
N ASN A 4 0.15 -65.50 26.93
CA ASN A 4 -0.22 -64.40 26.06
C ASN A 4 1.08 -63.75 25.58
N HIS A 5 1.54 -64.11 24.37
CA HIS A 5 2.47 -63.26 23.66
C HIS A 5 1.67 -62.01 23.28
N MET A 6 1.98 -60.88 23.92
CA MET A 6 1.44 -59.58 23.53
C MET A 6 1.81 -59.35 22.07
N ALA A 7 0.80 -59.29 21.21
CA ALA A 7 0.97 -59.23 19.77
C ALA A 7 1.44 -57.85 19.28
N ILE A 8 1.27 -56.83 20.12
CA ILE A 8 1.78 -55.46 19.95
C ILE A 8 2.67 -55.10 21.15
N LYS A 9 3.88 -54.58 20.92
CA LYS A 9 4.68 -53.92 21.95
C LYS A 9 4.72 -52.42 21.68
N LEU A 10 4.37 -51.61 22.67
CA LEU A 10 4.45 -50.16 22.60
C LEU A 10 5.58 -49.66 23.49
N GLN A 11 6.41 -48.77 22.96
CA GLN A 11 7.48 -48.07 23.66
C GLN A 11 7.27 -46.56 23.52
N LYS A 12 7.65 -45.81 24.55
CA LYS A 12 7.50 -44.36 24.63
C LYS A 12 8.81 -43.74 25.12
N GLN A 13 9.24 -42.66 24.49
CA GLN A 13 10.37 -41.85 24.91
C GLN A 13 9.94 -40.38 24.98
N GLU A 14 9.86 -39.83 26.19
CA GLU A 14 9.60 -38.39 26.37
C GLU A 14 10.89 -37.58 26.16
N PRO A 15 10.79 -36.29 25.79
CA PRO A 15 11.95 -35.42 25.65
C PRO A 15 12.86 -35.45 26.90
N GLY A 16 14.16 -35.67 26.69
CA GLY A 16 15.14 -35.75 27.78
C GLY A 16 15.05 -36.98 28.70
N LYS A 17 14.17 -37.95 28.42
CA LYS A 17 14.01 -39.19 29.22
C LYS A 17 14.42 -40.46 28.47
N SER A 18 14.67 -41.54 29.23
CA SER A 18 14.93 -42.88 28.69
C SER A 18 13.67 -43.55 28.12
N ILE A 19 13.83 -44.53 27.24
CA ILE A 19 12.73 -45.29 26.63
C ILE A 19 12.03 -46.16 27.68
N ASP A 20 10.71 -46.03 27.79
CA ASP A 20 9.84 -46.84 28.65
C ASP A 20 8.94 -47.76 27.80
N GLN A 21 8.75 -49.01 28.25
CA GLN A 21 7.83 -49.95 27.60
C GLN A 21 6.42 -49.85 28.21
N VAL A 22 5.41 -49.59 27.38
CA VAL A 22 4.01 -49.45 27.79
C VAL A 22 3.34 -50.82 27.80
N SER A 23 2.75 -51.20 28.95
CA SER A 23 1.97 -52.44 29.06
C SER A 23 0.58 -52.25 28.47
N LEU A 24 0.29 -52.96 27.38
CA LEU A 24 -1.04 -52.98 26.75
C LEU A 24 -1.90 -54.06 27.41
N GLY A 25 -3.05 -53.66 27.98
CA GLY A 25 -4.02 -54.60 28.56
C GLY A 25 -4.88 -55.29 27.48
N ASN A 26 -5.72 -56.26 27.87
CA ASN A 26 -6.68 -56.92 26.96
C ASN A 26 -7.91 -56.05 26.62
N VAL A 27 -7.84 -54.74 26.82
CA VAL A 27 -8.92 -53.74 26.68
C VAL A 27 -8.32 -52.44 26.16
N SER A 28 -9.14 -51.57 25.54
CA SER A 28 -8.69 -50.27 25.02
C SER A 28 -7.88 -49.50 26.06
N THR A 29 -6.69 -49.03 25.67
CA THR A 29 -5.69 -48.41 26.54
C THR A 29 -5.52 -46.94 26.16
N THR A 30 -5.60 -46.03 27.13
CA THR A 30 -5.34 -44.60 26.91
C THR A 30 -3.98 -44.21 27.46
N LEU A 31 -3.17 -43.52 26.66
CA LEU A 31 -1.82 -43.06 26.98
C LEU A 31 -1.74 -41.54 26.80
N ALA A 32 -1.41 -40.80 27.85
CA ALA A 32 -1.08 -39.38 27.72
C ALA A 32 0.40 -39.22 27.37
N VAL A 33 0.72 -38.36 26.42
CA VAL A 33 2.10 -38.02 26.05
C VAL A 33 2.34 -36.52 26.17
N THR A 34 3.57 -36.13 26.48
CA THR A 34 3.99 -34.73 26.37
C THR A 34 4.42 -34.44 24.93
N PRO A 35 4.16 -33.23 24.40
CA PRO A 35 4.68 -32.79 23.11
C PRO A 35 6.18 -33.09 22.93
N GLY A 36 6.59 -33.54 21.75
CA GLY A 36 7.95 -34.03 21.46
C GLY A 36 8.24 -35.50 21.82
N THR A 37 7.24 -36.26 22.27
CA THR A 37 7.42 -37.68 22.63
C THR A 37 7.61 -38.56 21.39
N ARG A 38 8.57 -39.49 21.42
CA ARG A 38 8.72 -40.53 20.39
C ARG A 38 8.04 -41.82 20.83
N LEU A 39 7.04 -42.27 20.08
CA LEU A 39 6.38 -43.57 20.26
C LEU A 39 6.92 -44.58 19.26
N SER A 40 7.15 -45.81 19.71
CA SER A 40 7.48 -46.93 18.84
C SER A 40 6.54 -48.09 19.09
N ILE A 41 5.90 -48.58 18.04
CA ILE A 41 5.05 -49.77 18.08
C ILE A 41 5.71 -50.88 17.29
N GLN A 42 5.82 -52.04 17.92
CA GLN A 42 6.18 -53.28 17.24
C GLN A 42 4.93 -54.13 17.07
N ASP A 43 4.38 -54.18 15.86
CA ASP A 43 3.23 -55.02 15.52
C ASP A 43 3.71 -56.31 14.85
N THR A 44 3.88 -57.34 15.66
CA THR A 44 4.51 -58.59 15.19
C THR A 44 3.54 -59.53 14.46
N HIS A 45 2.23 -59.25 14.48
CA HIS A 45 1.19 -60.16 13.99
C HIS A 45 0.11 -59.48 13.13
N ASN A 46 0.33 -58.26 12.63
CA ASN A 46 -0.66 -57.48 11.87
C ASN A 46 -1.93 -57.18 12.66
N GLU A 47 -1.78 -56.95 13.95
CA GLU A 47 -2.91 -56.68 14.83
C GLU A 47 -3.43 -55.26 14.66
N ILE A 48 -2.68 -54.30 14.10
CA ILE A 48 -3.18 -52.96 13.84
C ILE A 48 -4.00 -52.96 12.55
N THR A 49 -5.26 -52.54 12.64
CA THR A 49 -6.18 -52.46 11.49
C THR A 49 -6.37 -51.05 10.96
N ASN A 50 -6.36 -50.04 11.83
CA ASN A 50 -6.56 -48.65 11.42
C ASN A 50 -5.94 -47.68 12.42
N MET A 51 -5.52 -46.50 11.96
CA MET A 51 -5.10 -45.40 12.82
C MET A 51 -5.72 -44.10 12.31
N TYR A 52 -6.24 -43.27 13.21
CA TYR A 52 -6.87 -42.02 12.83
C TYR A 52 -6.74 -40.96 13.93
N ARG A 53 -6.80 -39.68 13.54
CA ARG A 53 -6.80 -38.54 14.46
C ARG A 53 -8.21 -38.27 14.97
N ASN A 54 -8.32 -37.95 16.26
CA ASN A 54 -9.55 -37.47 16.89
C ASN A 54 -9.20 -36.33 17.85
N GLY A 55 -9.28 -35.08 17.39
CA GLY A 55 -8.79 -33.91 18.13
C GLY A 55 -7.25 -33.90 18.28
N SER A 56 -6.75 -33.64 19.50
CA SER A 56 -5.31 -33.73 19.84
C SER A 56 -4.79 -35.17 19.98
N MET A 57 -5.68 -36.17 19.86
CA MET A 57 -5.41 -37.58 20.15
C MET A 57 -5.20 -38.41 18.88
N LEU A 58 -4.24 -39.34 18.93
CA LEU A 58 -4.08 -40.41 17.94
C LEU A 58 -4.78 -41.68 18.43
N VAL A 59 -5.66 -42.26 17.61
CA VAL A 59 -6.36 -43.51 17.90
C VAL A 59 -5.84 -44.64 17.02
N ILE A 60 -5.43 -45.75 17.63
CA ILE A 60 -4.90 -46.94 16.94
C ILE A 60 -5.82 -48.12 17.24
N SER A 61 -6.51 -48.61 16.23
CA SER A 61 -7.46 -49.74 16.32
C SER A 61 -6.79 -51.05 15.96
N THR A 62 -7.17 -52.12 16.65
CA THR A 62 -6.60 -53.46 16.46
C THR A 62 -7.64 -54.49 15.99
N THR A 63 -7.19 -55.63 15.43
CA THR A 63 -8.06 -56.66 14.82
C THR A 63 -9.06 -57.27 15.79
N ASN A 64 -8.74 -57.26 17.08
CA ASN A 64 -9.60 -57.74 18.15
C ASN A 64 -10.60 -56.69 18.67
N GLY A 65 -10.65 -55.49 18.06
CA GLY A 65 -11.58 -54.41 18.39
C GLY A 65 -11.10 -53.47 19.51
N ASN A 66 -9.93 -53.70 20.09
CA ASN A 66 -9.35 -52.81 21.09
C ASN A 66 -8.67 -51.59 20.45
N GLN A 67 -8.67 -50.47 21.17
CA GLN A 67 -8.05 -49.21 20.74
C GLN A 67 -6.92 -48.76 21.67
N ILE A 68 -5.84 -48.23 21.11
CA ILE A 68 -4.81 -47.48 21.83
C ILE A 68 -5.04 -45.99 21.54
N ASN A 69 -5.45 -45.25 22.55
CA ASN A 69 -5.80 -43.84 22.48
C ASN A 69 -4.66 -43.00 23.04
N VAL A 70 -3.87 -42.35 22.20
CA VAL A 70 -2.72 -41.55 22.60
C VAL A 70 -3.12 -40.07 22.67
N GLN A 71 -3.46 -39.61 23.87
CA GLN A 71 -3.89 -38.24 24.14
C GLN A 71 -2.73 -37.26 24.01
N GLU A 72 -3.01 -36.07 23.49
CA GLU A 72 -2.02 -35.00 23.27
C GLU A 72 -0.87 -35.39 22.33
N PHE A 73 -1.04 -36.44 21.52
CA PHE A 73 -0.04 -36.86 20.54
C PHE A 73 0.26 -35.75 19.52
N PHE A 74 -0.78 -35.03 19.09
CA PHE A 74 -0.64 -33.95 18.12
C PHE A 74 -0.39 -32.57 18.76
N GLY A 75 -0.33 -32.48 20.10
CA GLY A 75 -0.01 -31.26 20.86
C GLY A 75 -0.78 -29.99 20.48
N THR A 76 -0.29 -28.83 20.95
CA THR A 76 -0.56 -27.50 20.36
C THR A 76 0.71 -27.03 19.61
N PRO A 77 0.59 -26.18 18.58
CA PRO A 77 1.69 -25.90 17.63
C PRO A 77 3.01 -25.45 18.27
N GLU A 78 2.95 -24.74 19.40
CA GLU A 78 4.10 -24.15 20.09
C GLU A 78 4.99 -25.13 20.88
N LYS A 79 4.63 -26.41 21.04
CA LYS A 79 5.33 -27.33 21.99
C LYS A 79 6.06 -28.53 21.39
N GLY A 80 6.19 -28.60 20.06
CA GLY A 80 6.89 -29.67 19.34
C GLY A 80 6.06 -30.96 19.22
N LEU A 81 5.97 -31.54 18.02
CA LEU A 81 5.09 -32.69 17.74
C LEU A 81 5.66 -34.01 18.27
N SER A 82 4.80 -34.90 18.76
CA SER A 82 5.19 -36.27 19.08
C SER A 82 5.29 -37.09 17.79
N SER A 83 6.27 -37.98 17.68
CA SER A 83 6.46 -38.85 16.50
C SER A 83 6.05 -40.29 16.80
N LEU A 84 5.61 -41.03 15.79
CA LEU A 84 5.30 -42.47 15.89
C LEU A 84 6.16 -43.23 14.89
N VAL A 85 6.70 -44.37 15.31
CA VAL A 85 7.42 -45.33 14.46
C VAL A 85 6.77 -46.70 14.62
N ILE A 86 6.39 -47.35 13.52
CA ILE A 86 5.83 -48.71 13.55
C ILE A 86 6.82 -49.68 12.91
N SER A 87 7.03 -50.83 13.54
CA SER A 87 7.95 -51.87 13.09
C SER A 87 7.26 -53.24 13.04
N GLY A 88 7.38 -53.91 11.90
CA GLY A 88 6.77 -55.21 11.65
C GLY A 88 5.31 -55.11 11.17
N GLY A 89 4.92 -56.10 10.37
CA GLY A 89 3.55 -56.33 9.95
C GLY A 89 3.27 -56.14 8.44
N ILE A 90 2.04 -55.74 8.05
CA ILE A 90 1.55 -55.57 6.65
C ILE A 90 2.46 -54.63 5.81
N PHE A 91 3.34 -53.90 6.50
CA PHE A 91 4.36 -52.99 5.97
C PHE A 91 5.75 -53.63 5.76
N SER A 92 5.88 -54.96 5.67
CA SER A 92 7.20 -55.62 5.64
C SER A 92 7.88 -55.63 4.25
N GLY A 93 8.74 -54.64 4.02
CA GLY A 93 9.81 -54.62 3.03
C GLY A 93 10.73 -53.42 3.29
N GLU A 94 12.01 -53.67 3.60
CA GLU A 94 13.11 -52.72 3.91
C GLU A 94 12.69 -51.37 4.55
N ASP A 95 12.63 -51.35 5.88
CA ASP A 95 12.61 -50.17 6.78
C ASP A 95 11.80 -48.94 6.33
N GLN A 96 10.51 -49.13 6.00
CA GLN A 96 9.58 -48.01 5.85
C GLN A 96 9.18 -47.41 7.21
N LYS A 97 9.87 -46.33 7.60
CA LYS A 97 9.49 -45.45 8.71
C LYS A 97 8.29 -44.59 8.28
N ILE A 98 7.09 -44.91 8.75
CA ILE A 98 5.96 -43.97 8.71
C ILE A 98 6.16 -43.01 9.89
N VAL A 99 6.46 -41.73 9.60
CA VAL A 99 6.53 -40.64 10.58
C VAL A 99 5.30 -39.77 10.40
N LEU A 100 4.59 -39.48 11.49
CA LEU A 100 3.55 -38.45 11.56
C LEU A 100 4.16 -37.28 12.36
N GLY A 101 4.36 -36.13 11.70
CA GLY A 101 5.06 -34.94 12.21
C GLY A 101 6.18 -34.44 11.27
N ASP A 102 6.53 -33.15 11.35
CA ASP A 102 7.42 -32.46 10.39
C ASP A 102 8.74 -33.16 10.08
N ALA A 103 9.17 -33.00 8.84
CA ALA A 103 10.42 -33.52 8.29
C ALA A 103 11.63 -32.75 8.85
N GLU A 104 12.56 -33.45 9.50
CA GLU A 104 13.96 -32.99 9.62
C GLU A 104 14.87 -33.90 8.80
N LEU A 105 15.77 -33.26 8.04
CA LEU A 105 16.90 -33.85 7.33
C LEU A 105 17.79 -34.66 8.29
N TYR A 106 18.37 -35.77 7.80
CA TYR A 106 19.53 -36.35 8.50
C TYR A 106 20.72 -35.38 8.40
N ALA A 107 21.60 -35.43 9.39
CA ALA A 107 22.82 -34.61 9.50
C ALA A 107 23.84 -34.77 8.34
N ASP A 108 23.54 -35.62 7.35
CA ASP A 108 24.36 -35.87 6.15
C ASP A 108 23.72 -35.35 4.84
N GLY A 109 22.56 -34.70 4.90
CA GLY A 109 21.96 -34.02 3.76
C GLY A 109 21.30 -34.94 2.73
N SER A 110 20.93 -36.17 3.08
CA SER A 110 20.08 -37.00 2.21
C SER A 110 18.58 -36.76 2.44
N GLU A 111 17.84 -36.46 1.37
CA GLU A 111 16.38 -36.27 1.39
C GLU A 111 15.63 -37.58 1.73
N VAL A 112 14.56 -37.46 2.52
CA VAL A 112 13.57 -38.53 2.71
C VAL A 112 12.28 -38.11 2.02
N ALA A 113 11.79 -38.93 1.09
CA ALA A 113 10.50 -38.71 0.43
C ALA A 113 9.34 -38.84 1.42
N ALA A 114 8.66 -37.73 1.71
CA ALA A 114 7.36 -37.73 2.37
C ALA A 114 6.26 -38.15 1.38
N ARG A 115 5.25 -38.89 1.85
CA ARG A 115 4.08 -39.30 1.07
C ARG A 115 2.83 -38.68 1.69
N THR A 116 1.99 -38.08 0.88
CA THR A 116 0.66 -37.56 1.26
C THR A 116 -0.31 -38.70 1.65
N PRO A 117 -1.41 -38.42 2.39
CA PRO A 117 -2.47 -39.40 2.67
C PRO A 117 -3.08 -40.05 1.41
N GLU A 118 -3.06 -39.34 0.29
CA GLU A 118 -3.56 -39.75 -1.02
C GLU A 118 -2.58 -40.67 -1.76
N GLU A 119 -1.27 -40.46 -1.57
CA GLU A 119 -0.23 -41.39 -2.02
C GLU A 119 -0.20 -42.67 -1.18
N MET A 120 -0.67 -42.63 0.08
CA MET A 120 -0.92 -43.81 0.90
C MET A 120 -2.16 -44.60 0.43
N LYS A 121 -3.22 -43.95 -0.07
CA LYS A 121 -4.39 -44.63 -0.68
C LYS A 121 -4.00 -45.44 -1.92
N THR A 122 -3.06 -44.95 -2.73
CA THR A 122 -2.59 -45.61 -3.96
C THR A 122 -1.53 -46.69 -3.69
N LEU A 123 -0.73 -46.58 -2.62
CA LEU A 123 0.21 -47.62 -2.19
C LEU A 123 -0.51 -48.86 -1.59
N ILE A 124 -1.65 -48.65 -0.92
CA ILE A 124 -2.44 -49.71 -0.26
C ILE A 124 -3.36 -50.46 -1.26
N ALA A 125 -3.65 -49.89 -2.42
CA ALA A 125 -4.61 -50.45 -3.38
C ALA A 125 -4.01 -51.41 -4.44
N SER A 126 -2.71 -51.72 -4.41
CA SER A 126 -2.02 -52.37 -5.53
C SER A 126 -1.69 -53.88 -5.35
N LYS A 127 -2.71 -54.71 -5.10
CA LYS A 127 -2.87 -56.10 -5.61
C LYS A 127 -4.05 -56.81 -4.93
N ASP A 128 -5.18 -56.94 -5.61
CA ASP A 128 -5.51 -58.20 -6.27
C ASP A 128 -6.74 -58.10 -7.17
N TYR A 129 -6.61 -58.83 -8.27
CA TYR A 129 -7.44 -58.91 -9.45
C TYR A 129 -8.15 -60.26 -9.42
N TYR A 130 -9.47 -60.29 -9.22
CA TYR A 130 -10.46 -61.02 -10.03
C TYR A 130 -11.86 -60.98 -9.40
N GLN A 131 -12.82 -60.70 -10.27
CA GLN A 131 -14.24 -60.96 -10.11
C GLN A 131 -14.53 -62.43 -9.80
N GLU A 132 -15.55 -62.70 -8.99
CA GLU A 132 -16.56 -63.71 -9.31
C GLU A 132 -17.97 -63.15 -9.10
N ARG A 133 -18.46 -62.61 -10.22
CA ARG A 133 -19.80 -62.81 -10.79
C ARG A 133 -20.58 -64.00 -10.20
N ALA A 134 -21.87 -63.80 -9.94
CA ALA A 134 -22.99 -64.52 -10.58
C ALA A 134 -24.19 -64.77 -9.65
N ALA A 135 -25.23 -63.98 -9.91
CA ALA A 135 -26.46 -64.43 -10.55
C ALA A 135 -27.55 -65.15 -9.71
N GLU A 136 -28.76 -64.69 -10.04
CA GLU A 136 -30.06 -65.38 -10.05
C GLU A 136 -30.79 -65.51 -8.71
N ALA A 137 -32.08 -65.19 -8.58
CA ALA A 137 -33.16 -64.85 -9.52
C ALA A 137 -34.25 -64.14 -8.68
N GLY A 138 -35.21 -63.35 -9.19
CA GLY A 138 -35.76 -63.19 -10.52
C GLY A 138 -37.27 -62.90 -10.39
N ALA A 139 -37.82 -62.36 -11.49
CA ALA A 139 -39.23 -62.09 -11.83
C ALA A 139 -39.81 -60.76 -11.29
N GLY A 140 -39.99 -59.69 -12.09
CA GLY A 140 -39.89 -59.50 -13.55
C GLY A 140 -41.26 -59.45 -14.25
N LYS A 141 -41.30 -58.63 -15.33
CA LYS A 141 -42.26 -58.55 -16.46
C LYS A 141 -43.26 -57.37 -16.42
N GLU A 142 -43.55 -56.67 -17.53
CA GLU A 142 -43.25 -56.83 -18.97
C GLU A 142 -43.55 -55.46 -19.64
N ASP A 143 -42.64 -54.89 -20.43
CA ASP A 143 -42.55 -54.94 -21.92
C ASP A 143 -43.54 -54.01 -22.65
N ASP A 144 -43.27 -53.45 -23.83
CA ASP A 144 -42.09 -52.94 -24.55
C ASP A 144 -42.64 -52.41 -25.90
N LYS A 145 -41.83 -51.63 -26.63
CA LYS A 145 -41.76 -51.54 -28.11
C LYS A 145 -42.70 -50.65 -28.92
N ASP A 146 -42.11 -49.58 -29.46
CA ASP A 146 -41.64 -49.42 -30.87
C ASP A 146 -41.93 -47.99 -31.38
N ASN A 147 -41.11 -47.28 -32.17
CA ASN A 147 -39.69 -47.31 -32.54
C ASN A 147 -39.41 -46.08 -33.46
N ASN A 148 -38.13 -45.69 -33.59
CA ASN A 148 -37.50 -44.75 -34.55
C ASN A 148 -37.74 -43.24 -34.31
N GLY A 149 -36.72 -42.39 -34.14
CA GLY A 149 -35.47 -42.25 -34.92
C GLY A 149 -35.71 -41.11 -35.94
N GLY A 150 -35.21 -39.89 -35.77
CA GLY A 150 -33.82 -39.50 -36.01
C GLY A 150 -33.73 -38.65 -37.31
N PHE A 151 -32.92 -37.59 -37.26
CA PHE A 151 -32.36 -36.78 -38.37
C PHE A 151 -33.09 -35.53 -38.93
N LEU A 152 -32.35 -34.40 -38.83
CA LEU A 152 -32.08 -33.32 -39.80
C LEU A 152 -33.24 -32.73 -40.63
N ALA A 153 -33.43 -31.40 -40.57
CA ALA A 153 -33.26 -30.49 -41.72
C ALA A 153 -33.65 -29.03 -41.40
N LEU A 154 -32.86 -28.13 -42.00
CA LEU A 154 -33.03 -26.67 -42.10
C LEU A 154 -34.30 -26.27 -42.88
N GLY A 155 -34.90 -25.13 -42.50
CA GLY A 155 -35.28 -24.09 -43.46
C GLY A 155 -36.70 -24.02 -44.04
N ILE A 156 -37.31 -22.85 -43.77
CA ILE A 156 -38.06 -21.94 -44.66
C ILE A 156 -39.52 -22.25 -45.13
N LEU A 157 -40.39 -21.25 -44.88
CA LEU A 157 -41.47 -20.69 -45.73
C LEU A 157 -42.71 -21.53 -46.11
N GLY A 158 -43.87 -21.09 -45.58
CA GLY A 158 -45.03 -20.71 -46.43
C GLY A 158 -46.27 -21.61 -46.41
N GLY A 159 -47.40 -21.04 -45.94
CA GLY A 159 -48.62 -21.00 -46.75
C GLY A 159 -49.84 -21.85 -46.36
N VAL A 160 -50.88 -21.14 -45.90
CA VAL A 160 -52.32 -21.22 -46.28
C VAL A 160 -53.18 -22.48 -45.99
N GLY A 161 -54.15 -22.31 -45.07
CA GLY A 161 -55.58 -22.51 -45.35
C GLY A 161 -56.26 -23.82 -44.90
N ALA A 162 -57.27 -23.73 -44.01
CA ALA A 162 -58.67 -24.18 -44.25
C ALA A 162 -59.51 -24.30 -42.95
N VAL A 163 -60.48 -23.38 -42.84
CA VAL A 163 -61.88 -23.47 -42.37
C VAL A 163 -62.39 -24.79 -41.74
N GLY A 164 -63.07 -24.67 -40.58
CA GLY A 164 -64.44 -25.21 -40.47
C GLY A 164 -64.84 -26.04 -39.24
N LEU A 165 -65.59 -25.38 -38.33
CA LEU A 165 -66.85 -25.81 -37.68
C LEU A 165 -66.87 -27.11 -36.83
N ALA A 166 -67.25 -27.01 -35.55
CA ALA A 166 -68.65 -27.16 -35.11
C ALA A 166 -68.81 -27.38 -33.59
N ALA A 167 -69.79 -26.64 -33.08
CA ALA A 167 -70.49 -26.66 -31.79
C ALA A 167 -70.67 -27.98 -31.02
N TRP A 168 -70.68 -27.87 -29.68
CA TRP A 168 -71.76 -28.25 -28.73
C TRP A 168 -71.22 -28.02 -27.30
N GLY A 169 -71.90 -27.48 -26.29
CA GLY A 169 -73.32 -27.32 -26.02
C GLY A 169 -73.61 -27.82 -24.59
N ILE A 170 -74.51 -27.12 -23.86
CA ILE A 170 -75.35 -27.61 -22.74
C ILE A 170 -74.65 -27.64 -21.36
N HIS A 171 -75.19 -27.21 -20.22
CA HIS A 171 -76.47 -26.63 -19.77
C HIS A 171 -76.16 -25.85 -18.45
N ASN A 172 -76.78 -24.73 -18.03
CA ASN A 172 -78.16 -24.25 -17.99
C ASN A 172 -78.79 -24.38 -16.59
N HIS A 173 -79.65 -23.39 -16.27
CA HIS A 173 -80.73 -23.34 -15.27
C HIS A 173 -80.41 -22.76 -13.88
N ASN A 174 -81.21 -21.84 -13.31
CA ASN A 174 -82.60 -21.41 -13.54
C ASN A 174 -82.79 -19.97 -12.99
N LYS A 175 -83.48 -19.03 -13.66
CA LYS A 175 -84.95 -18.90 -13.91
C LYS A 175 -85.74 -18.76 -12.59
N LYS A 176 -86.64 -17.79 -12.38
CA LYS A 176 -87.87 -17.35 -13.12
C LYS A 176 -88.45 -16.17 -12.30
N GLY A 177 -89.38 -15.33 -12.75
CA GLY A 177 -90.35 -15.27 -13.86
C GLY A 177 -91.16 -13.96 -13.67
N GLY A 178 -92.17 -13.58 -14.43
CA GLY A 178 -92.90 -14.14 -15.56
C GLY A 178 -94.30 -13.48 -15.66
N GLY A 179 -94.84 -13.38 -16.89
CA GLY A 179 -96.26 -13.12 -17.23
C GLY A 179 -96.64 -11.65 -17.48
N ASP A 180 -97.58 -11.26 -18.36
CA ASP A 180 -98.35 -11.96 -19.40
C ASP A 180 -99.15 -10.90 -20.22
N HIS A 181 -99.46 -11.21 -21.48
CA HIS A 181 -100.61 -10.81 -22.33
C HIS A 181 -100.99 -9.35 -22.79
N HIS A 182 -101.15 -9.27 -24.14
CA HIS A 182 -102.23 -8.68 -24.98
C HIS A 182 -102.11 -7.33 -25.72
N ASP A 183 -102.64 -7.37 -26.95
CA ASP A 183 -102.69 -6.41 -28.08
C ASP A 183 -103.38 -5.05 -27.80
N ASP A 184 -102.92 -3.98 -28.46
CA ASP A 184 -103.76 -3.09 -29.30
C ASP A 184 -102.93 -1.96 -29.98
N LYS A 185 -103.27 -1.62 -31.22
CA LYS A 185 -102.72 -0.48 -32.00
C LYS A 185 -103.41 0.84 -31.61
N PRO A 186 -102.68 1.98 -31.59
CA PRO A 186 -103.24 3.24 -32.09
C PRO A 186 -102.29 4.09 -32.98
N THR A 187 -102.91 5.06 -33.66
CA THR A 187 -102.45 6.05 -34.66
C THR A 187 -101.34 7.04 -34.23
N PRO A 188 -100.61 7.68 -35.18
CA PRO A 188 -99.44 8.52 -34.89
C PRO A 188 -99.78 9.95 -34.42
N THR A 189 -99.02 10.43 -33.44
CA THR A 189 -98.89 11.83 -32.99
C THR A 189 -97.95 12.64 -33.91
N PRO A 190 -98.01 13.99 -33.90
CA PRO A 190 -97.13 14.85 -34.70
C PRO A 190 -95.66 14.70 -34.29
N VAL A 191 -94.75 14.74 -35.25
CA VAL A 191 -93.30 14.75 -35.03
C VAL A 191 -92.90 16.07 -34.35
N PRO A 192 -92.15 16.08 -33.24
CA PRO A 192 -91.62 17.30 -32.62
C PRO A 192 -90.62 18.00 -33.56
N GLU A 193 -90.53 19.32 -33.51
CA GLU A 193 -89.50 20.10 -34.22
C GLU A 193 -88.23 20.20 -33.35
N PRO A 194 -87.03 20.12 -33.94
CA PRO A 194 -85.79 20.31 -33.19
C PRO A 194 -85.66 21.76 -32.72
N THR A 195 -85.46 21.96 -31.42
CA THR A 195 -85.27 23.30 -30.81
C THR A 195 -83.96 23.44 -30.04
N MET A 196 -83.22 22.36 -29.83
CA MET A 196 -81.90 22.38 -29.19
C MET A 196 -80.89 21.55 -29.96
N LEU A 197 -79.67 22.06 -30.01
CA LEU A 197 -78.48 21.39 -30.53
C LEU A 197 -77.34 21.63 -29.54
N THR A 198 -76.65 20.56 -29.14
CA THR A 198 -75.40 20.64 -28.38
C THR A 198 -74.27 20.03 -29.20
N VAL A 199 -73.05 20.47 -28.91
CA VAL A 199 -71.81 19.84 -29.38
C VAL A 199 -70.94 19.57 -28.16
N ASN A 200 -70.40 18.36 -28.07
CA ASN A 200 -69.43 17.99 -27.05
C ASN A 200 -68.07 18.59 -27.43
N PRO A 201 -67.22 18.95 -26.46
CA PRO A 201 -65.82 19.27 -26.69
C PRO A 201 -65.13 18.23 -27.58
N THR A 202 -64.20 18.67 -28.42
CA THR A 202 -63.63 17.85 -29.49
C THR A 202 -62.15 18.15 -29.70
N ASN A 203 -61.39 17.10 -29.98
CA ASN A 203 -60.01 17.20 -30.45
C ASN A 203 -59.90 17.40 -31.97
N GLY A 204 -61.01 17.57 -32.69
CA GLY A 204 -61.01 17.78 -34.13
C GLY A 204 -60.95 16.51 -34.98
N SER A 205 -60.88 15.31 -34.38
CA SER A 205 -60.96 14.03 -35.12
C SER A 205 -62.40 13.53 -35.27
N SER A 206 -63.27 13.81 -34.31
CA SER A 206 -64.70 13.52 -34.40
C SER A 206 -65.52 14.58 -33.70
N LEU A 207 -66.73 14.84 -34.18
CA LEU A 207 -67.69 15.73 -33.57
C LEU A 207 -68.84 14.91 -33.04
N SER A 208 -69.31 15.21 -31.84
CA SER A 208 -70.49 14.56 -31.29
C SER A 208 -71.34 15.55 -30.54
N GLY A 209 -72.59 15.19 -30.29
CA GLY A 209 -73.50 16.02 -29.53
C GLY A 209 -74.90 15.46 -29.49
N THR A 210 -75.85 16.28 -29.06
CA THR A 210 -77.24 15.86 -28.95
C THR A 210 -78.20 16.87 -29.56
N THR A 211 -79.36 16.40 -29.97
CA THR A 211 -80.53 17.19 -30.35
C THR A 211 -81.72 16.74 -29.50
N ASP A 212 -82.62 17.66 -29.15
CA ASP A 212 -83.82 17.37 -28.36
C ASP A 212 -84.86 16.52 -29.12
N THR A 213 -84.72 16.42 -30.43
CA THR A 213 -85.57 15.62 -31.31
C THR A 213 -84.75 14.50 -31.96
N PRO A 214 -85.17 13.22 -31.85
CA PRO A 214 -84.51 12.09 -32.52
C PRO A 214 -84.53 12.18 -34.05
N ASN A 215 -83.56 11.54 -34.73
CA ASN A 215 -83.48 11.51 -36.20
C ASN A 215 -83.38 12.89 -36.87
N THR A 216 -82.82 13.87 -36.18
CA THR A 216 -82.66 15.25 -36.66
C THR A 216 -81.42 15.38 -37.53
N LYS A 217 -81.52 16.07 -38.66
CA LYS A 217 -80.37 16.46 -39.47
C LYS A 217 -79.63 17.65 -38.86
N VAL A 218 -78.37 17.44 -38.52
CA VAL A 218 -77.41 18.45 -38.05
C VAL A 218 -76.51 18.85 -39.21
N TYR A 219 -76.39 20.15 -39.44
CA TYR A 219 -75.54 20.77 -40.45
C TYR A 219 -74.28 21.34 -39.78
N ILE A 220 -73.12 21.10 -40.36
CA ILE A 220 -71.81 21.38 -39.75
C ILE A 220 -70.91 22.07 -40.79
N ASP A 221 -70.47 23.30 -40.51
CA ASP A 221 -69.48 24.05 -41.29
C ASP A 221 -68.19 24.18 -40.48
N ILE A 222 -67.08 23.70 -41.05
CA ILE A 222 -65.74 23.68 -40.43
C ILE A 222 -64.90 24.89 -40.85
N GLY A 223 -65.54 26.01 -41.22
CA GLY A 223 -64.88 27.30 -41.50
C GLY A 223 -64.34 27.45 -42.92
N ASN A 224 -64.52 26.46 -43.79
CA ASN A 224 -64.10 26.49 -45.21
C ASN A 224 -65.28 26.72 -46.18
N GLY A 225 -66.49 26.93 -45.68
CA GLY A 225 -67.71 27.12 -46.46
C GLY A 225 -68.31 25.82 -47.03
N VAL A 226 -67.79 24.66 -46.65
CA VAL A 226 -68.33 23.34 -47.00
C VAL A 226 -69.14 22.81 -45.82
N VAL A 227 -70.43 22.58 -46.05
CA VAL A 227 -71.37 22.08 -45.03
C VAL A 227 -71.51 20.57 -45.12
N LYS A 228 -71.22 19.86 -44.03
CA LYS A 228 -71.50 18.42 -43.84
C LYS A 228 -72.85 18.22 -43.14
N GLU A 229 -73.53 17.11 -43.42
CA GLU A 229 -74.80 16.73 -42.79
C GLU A 229 -74.65 15.39 -42.04
N VAL A 230 -75.14 15.32 -40.79
CA VAL A 230 -75.25 14.09 -40.01
C VAL A 230 -76.66 13.97 -39.41
N VAL A 231 -77.18 12.75 -39.25
CA VAL A 231 -78.50 12.50 -38.66
C VAL A 231 -78.32 11.94 -37.25
N SER A 232 -79.03 12.50 -36.27
CA SER A 232 -79.03 11.98 -34.90
C SER A 232 -79.75 10.63 -34.79
N ASP A 233 -79.42 9.83 -33.78
CA ASP A 233 -80.03 8.53 -33.53
C ASP A 233 -81.44 8.66 -32.91
N GLU A 234 -82.05 7.51 -32.58
CA GLU A 234 -83.38 7.45 -31.95
C GLU A 234 -83.44 8.08 -30.54
N LYS A 235 -82.29 8.41 -29.95
CA LYS A 235 -82.15 9.10 -28.66
C LYS A 235 -81.70 10.56 -28.82
N GLY A 236 -81.48 11.03 -30.05
CA GLY A 236 -81.02 12.38 -30.35
C GLY A 236 -79.50 12.56 -30.33
N ASN A 237 -78.68 11.51 -30.19
CA ASN A 237 -77.22 11.65 -30.25
C ASN A 237 -76.74 11.66 -31.70
N TRP A 238 -75.76 12.47 -32.04
CA TRP A 238 -75.13 12.46 -33.35
C TRP A 238 -73.62 12.40 -33.23
N THR A 239 -72.96 11.81 -34.23
CA THR A 239 -71.50 11.65 -34.30
C THR A 239 -71.03 11.79 -35.76
N LEU A 240 -70.00 12.58 -35.99
CA LEU A 240 -69.35 12.76 -37.29
C LEU A 240 -67.84 12.54 -37.13
N ASP A 241 -67.32 11.47 -37.72
CA ASP A 241 -65.88 11.28 -37.86
C ASP A 241 -65.34 12.15 -38.99
N LEU A 242 -64.19 12.79 -38.75
CA LEU A 242 -63.51 13.62 -39.73
C LEU A 242 -62.32 12.87 -40.32
N GLU A 243 -62.27 12.77 -41.65
CA GLU A 243 -61.16 12.11 -42.36
C GLU A 243 -59.81 12.79 -42.12
N ASN A 244 -59.81 14.11 -41.85
CA ASN A 244 -58.65 14.88 -41.45
C ASN A 244 -58.95 15.55 -40.12
N LYS A 245 -58.05 15.38 -39.14
CA LYS A 245 -58.09 16.08 -37.86
C LYS A 245 -58.04 17.59 -38.13
N LEU A 246 -58.94 18.35 -37.52
CA LEU A 246 -58.90 19.81 -37.57
C LEU A 246 -57.79 20.34 -36.66
N GLU A 247 -57.14 21.42 -37.09
CA GLU A 247 -56.09 22.08 -36.32
C GLU A 247 -56.63 22.70 -35.03
N ASP A 248 -55.75 22.88 -34.05
CA ASP A 248 -56.07 23.58 -32.81
C ASP A 248 -56.63 25.00 -33.08
N GLY A 249 -57.66 25.37 -32.33
CA GLY A 249 -58.34 26.67 -32.47
C GLY A 249 -59.27 26.79 -33.68
N ALA A 250 -59.48 25.74 -34.48
CA ALA A 250 -60.43 25.79 -35.59
C ALA A 250 -61.87 26.00 -35.10
N GLU A 251 -62.57 27.00 -35.64
CA GLU A 251 -63.98 27.26 -35.33
C GLU A 251 -64.92 26.38 -36.18
N ILE A 252 -65.90 25.77 -35.52
CA ILE A 252 -66.92 24.92 -36.12
C ILE A 252 -68.28 25.52 -35.84
N HIS A 253 -69.05 25.79 -36.88
CA HIS A 253 -70.41 26.30 -36.80
C HIS A 253 -71.41 25.18 -37.10
N LEU A 254 -72.34 24.90 -36.19
CA LEU A 254 -73.34 23.85 -36.34
C LEU A 254 -74.76 24.41 -36.23
N TRP A 255 -75.70 23.84 -36.98
CA TRP A 255 -77.11 24.17 -36.81
C TRP A 255 -78.05 23.01 -37.19
N VAL A 256 -79.31 23.12 -36.76
CA VAL A 256 -80.42 22.29 -37.24
C VAL A 256 -81.48 23.15 -37.94
N ASN A 257 -82.21 22.55 -38.87
CA ASN A 257 -83.31 23.21 -39.56
C ASN A 257 -84.67 22.72 -39.03
N ASN A 258 -85.66 23.61 -38.96
CA ASN A 258 -87.07 23.24 -38.74
C ASN A 258 -87.71 22.64 -40.02
N SER A 259 -88.95 22.15 -39.94
CA SER A 259 -89.69 21.61 -41.09
C SER A 259 -89.98 22.62 -42.20
N ALA A 260 -89.84 23.92 -41.94
CA ALA A 260 -89.91 24.98 -42.95
C ALA A 260 -88.56 25.22 -43.65
N GLY A 261 -87.48 24.56 -43.21
CA GLY A 261 -86.12 24.69 -43.74
C GLY A 261 -85.32 25.86 -43.18
N GLU A 262 -85.79 26.50 -42.11
CA GLU A 262 -85.12 27.63 -41.44
C GLU A 262 -84.17 27.12 -40.35
N LYS A 263 -83.01 27.78 -40.16
CA LYS A 263 -82.08 27.48 -39.06
C LYS A 263 -82.72 27.88 -37.73
N VAL A 264 -82.79 26.97 -36.75
CA VAL A 264 -83.49 27.23 -35.47
C VAL A 264 -82.67 27.02 -34.20
N ALA A 265 -81.50 26.35 -34.27
CA ALA A 265 -80.54 26.28 -33.17
C ALA A 265 -79.11 26.26 -33.72
N GLU A 266 -78.45 27.43 -33.75
CA GLU A 266 -77.07 27.61 -34.24
C GLU A 266 -76.09 27.69 -33.05
N ILE A 267 -74.95 27.00 -33.15
CA ILE A 267 -73.88 27.01 -32.14
C ILE A 267 -72.51 27.08 -32.82
N THR A 268 -71.53 27.65 -32.12
CA THR A 268 -70.11 27.63 -32.53
C THR A 268 -69.31 26.94 -31.43
N THR A 269 -68.34 26.10 -31.80
CA THR A 269 -67.33 25.55 -30.88
C THR A 269 -65.95 25.68 -31.52
N THR A 270 -64.90 25.68 -30.70
CA THR A 270 -63.52 25.56 -31.16
C THR A 270 -63.02 24.14 -30.99
N VAL A 271 -62.07 23.75 -31.83
CA VAL A 271 -61.28 22.51 -31.67
C VAL A 271 -60.18 22.77 -30.65
N ASP A 272 -60.04 21.87 -29.69
CA ASP A 272 -58.90 21.81 -28.79
C ASP A 272 -57.97 20.70 -29.29
N GLY A 273 -56.99 21.08 -30.10
CA GLY A 273 -56.04 20.13 -30.69
C GLY A 273 -54.78 19.97 -29.85
N LYS A 274 -54.66 20.69 -28.73
CA LYS A 274 -53.43 20.77 -27.95
C LYS A 274 -53.36 19.60 -26.98
N ALA A 275 -52.25 18.85 -27.01
CA ALA A 275 -52.00 17.83 -26.01
C ALA A 275 -51.65 18.47 -24.65
N PRO A 276 -52.00 17.83 -23.53
CA PRO A 276 -51.59 18.30 -22.20
C PRO A 276 -50.06 18.29 -22.07
N GLU A 277 -49.51 19.27 -21.35
CA GLU A 277 -48.07 19.37 -21.11
C GLU A 277 -47.68 18.76 -19.74
N PHE A 278 -46.49 18.17 -19.65
CA PHE A 278 -45.86 17.80 -18.38
C PHE A 278 -44.94 18.95 -17.93
N GLU A 279 -45.17 19.50 -16.75
CA GLU A 279 -44.29 20.51 -16.14
C GLU A 279 -43.14 19.84 -15.37
N SER A 280 -43.41 18.73 -14.68
CA SER A 280 -42.38 17.92 -14.03
C SER A 280 -42.82 16.47 -13.82
N ILE A 281 -41.84 15.56 -13.80
CA ILE A 281 -42.00 14.17 -13.38
C ILE A 281 -40.86 13.88 -12.38
N VAL A 282 -41.21 13.34 -11.21
CA VAL A 282 -40.29 13.07 -10.10
C VAL A 282 -40.33 11.58 -9.78
N VAL A 283 -39.17 10.94 -9.87
CA VAL A 283 -38.91 9.54 -9.50
C VAL A 283 -37.88 9.55 -8.36
N PRO A 284 -38.26 9.29 -7.09
CA PRO A 284 -37.33 9.22 -5.98
C PRO A 284 -36.34 8.05 -6.12
N ALA A 285 -35.12 8.21 -5.58
CA ALA A 285 -34.06 7.21 -5.61
C ALA A 285 -34.33 5.98 -4.74
N ASP A 286 -35.23 6.09 -3.76
CA ASP A 286 -35.34 5.16 -2.63
C ASP A 286 -36.06 3.83 -2.95
N ASP A 287 -36.13 3.41 -4.23
CA ASP A 287 -36.69 2.15 -4.80
C ASP A 287 -37.60 2.33 -6.03
N GLY A 288 -37.87 3.56 -6.46
CA GLY A 288 -38.77 3.86 -7.58
C GLY A 288 -40.24 3.48 -7.34
N LYS A 289 -40.66 3.23 -6.09
CA LYS A 289 -42.04 2.85 -5.76
C LYS A 289 -43.00 4.03 -5.67
N GLU A 290 -42.52 5.25 -5.64
CA GLU A 290 -43.37 6.44 -5.68
C GLU A 290 -43.11 7.23 -6.96
N LEU A 291 -44.17 7.61 -7.68
CA LEU A 291 -44.07 8.50 -8.83
C LEU A 291 -44.95 9.72 -8.58
N SER A 292 -44.40 10.91 -8.77
CA SER A 292 -45.18 12.15 -8.69
C SER A 292 -44.84 13.11 -9.82
N GLY A 293 -45.67 14.13 -10.02
CA GLY A 293 -45.39 15.13 -11.02
C GLY A 293 -46.45 16.21 -11.10
N VAL A 294 -46.24 17.10 -12.05
CA VAL A 294 -47.15 18.20 -12.39
C VAL A 294 -47.45 18.11 -13.88
N SER A 295 -48.73 17.98 -14.21
CA SER A 295 -49.26 18.05 -15.59
C SER A 295 -50.29 19.16 -15.70
N GLU A 296 -50.91 19.32 -16.87
CA GLU A 296 -52.07 20.20 -17.01
C GLU A 296 -53.16 19.87 -15.95
N PRO A 297 -53.74 20.88 -15.27
CA PRO A 297 -54.77 20.68 -14.25
C PRO A 297 -55.96 19.83 -14.73
N ASN A 298 -56.37 18.88 -13.90
CA ASN A 298 -57.45 17.91 -14.17
C ASN A 298 -57.19 16.88 -15.29
N ALA A 299 -56.00 16.85 -15.91
CA ALA A 299 -55.63 15.81 -16.86
C ALA A 299 -55.61 14.42 -16.19
N THR A 300 -55.92 13.38 -16.97
CA THR A 300 -55.82 11.99 -16.51
C THR A 300 -54.43 11.45 -16.85
N VAL A 301 -53.64 11.15 -15.84
CA VAL A 301 -52.30 10.55 -15.96
C VAL A 301 -52.41 9.03 -15.88
N LYS A 302 -51.82 8.34 -16.85
CA LYS A 302 -51.83 6.88 -17.01
C LYS A 302 -50.38 6.38 -17.01
N ILE A 303 -50.08 5.34 -16.24
CA ILE A 303 -48.76 4.69 -16.23
C ILE A 303 -48.92 3.26 -16.76
N ASP A 304 -48.15 2.94 -17.78
CA ASP A 304 -47.96 1.61 -18.36
C ASP A 304 -46.55 1.15 -17.98
N LEU A 305 -46.44 0.10 -17.17
CA LEU A 305 -45.16 -0.38 -16.63
C LEU A 305 -44.39 -1.24 -17.64
N ASP A 306 -45.07 -2.07 -18.41
CA ASP A 306 -44.47 -3.09 -19.28
C ASP A 306 -44.46 -2.72 -20.77
N GLY A 307 -45.01 -1.56 -21.11
CA GLY A 307 -45.07 -1.03 -22.46
C GLY A 307 -46.03 -1.79 -23.38
N ASP A 308 -46.96 -2.57 -22.83
CA ASP A 308 -47.92 -3.36 -23.63
C ASP A 308 -49.06 -2.53 -24.24
N GLY A 309 -49.11 -1.24 -23.90
CA GLY A 309 -50.12 -0.28 -24.33
C GLY A 309 -51.35 -0.23 -23.42
N LYS A 310 -51.35 -0.92 -22.27
CA LYS A 310 -52.39 -0.82 -21.24
C LYS A 310 -51.79 -0.25 -19.96
N PRO A 311 -52.43 0.76 -19.36
CA PRO A 311 -51.93 1.32 -18.11
C PRO A 311 -52.33 0.47 -16.89
N GLU A 312 -51.36 0.15 -16.03
CA GLU A 312 -51.57 -0.45 -14.70
C GLU A 312 -52.09 0.58 -13.70
N TYR A 313 -51.69 1.84 -13.86
CA TYR A 313 -52.09 2.94 -12.98
C TYR A 313 -52.79 4.05 -13.74
N THR A 314 -53.78 4.66 -13.10
CA THR A 314 -54.48 5.83 -13.63
C THR A 314 -54.87 6.75 -12.48
N VAL A 315 -54.46 8.01 -12.55
CA VAL A 315 -54.74 9.05 -11.55
C VAL A 315 -55.17 10.33 -12.27
N GLN A 316 -55.99 11.15 -11.62
CA GLN A 316 -56.34 12.47 -12.14
C GLN A 316 -55.49 13.53 -11.43
N ALA A 317 -54.85 14.41 -12.21
CA ALA A 317 -54.16 15.58 -11.66
C ALA A 317 -55.15 16.50 -10.95
N ASP A 318 -54.73 17.12 -9.84
CA ASP A 318 -55.57 18.02 -9.08
C ASP A 318 -55.78 19.38 -9.80
N ALA A 319 -56.46 20.32 -9.14
CA ALA A 319 -56.76 21.64 -9.70
C ALA A 319 -55.52 22.51 -9.93
N ASP A 320 -54.40 22.15 -9.30
CA ASP A 320 -53.09 22.80 -9.45
C ASP A 320 -52.16 21.97 -10.37
N GLY A 321 -52.62 20.83 -10.90
CA GLY A 321 -51.86 19.96 -11.81
C GLY A 321 -51.06 18.85 -11.14
N ASN A 322 -51.08 18.74 -9.81
CA ASN A 322 -50.26 17.77 -9.08
C ASN A 322 -50.89 16.36 -9.12
N TRP A 323 -50.04 15.35 -9.19
CA TRP A 323 -50.43 13.95 -9.09
C TRP A 323 -49.35 13.11 -8.40
N LYS A 324 -49.76 12.00 -7.78
CA LYS A 324 -48.89 11.05 -7.08
C LYS A 324 -49.46 9.62 -7.19
N ILE A 325 -48.60 8.64 -7.39
CA ILE A 325 -48.89 7.21 -7.48
C ILE A 325 -47.86 6.44 -6.62
N GLU A 326 -48.34 5.40 -5.92
CA GLU A 326 -47.50 4.43 -5.19
C GLU A 326 -47.66 3.06 -5.87
N LEU A 327 -46.53 2.44 -6.22
CA LEU A 327 -46.46 1.10 -6.83
C LEU A 327 -46.60 0.00 -5.77
N LYS A 328 -47.01 -1.19 -6.19
CA LYS A 328 -47.04 -2.37 -5.32
C LYS A 328 -45.64 -2.96 -5.14
N ASP A 329 -45.41 -3.68 -4.05
CA ASP A 329 -44.08 -4.21 -3.66
C ASP A 329 -43.40 -5.11 -4.71
N ASP A 330 -44.17 -5.76 -5.60
CA ASP A 330 -43.69 -6.65 -6.66
C ASP A 330 -43.62 -5.99 -8.05
N GLU A 331 -43.99 -4.72 -8.17
CA GLU A 331 -44.04 -3.95 -9.41
C GLU A 331 -42.94 -2.87 -9.41
N HIS A 332 -42.29 -2.67 -10.56
CA HIS A 332 -41.20 -1.70 -10.70
C HIS A 332 -41.28 -1.00 -12.06
N LEU A 333 -40.77 0.22 -12.12
CA LEU A 333 -40.58 0.95 -13.37
C LEU A 333 -39.45 0.26 -14.17
N VAL A 334 -39.64 0.16 -15.49
CA VAL A 334 -38.68 -0.42 -16.42
C VAL A 334 -38.18 0.68 -17.35
N PRO A 335 -36.94 1.19 -17.17
CA PRO A 335 -36.34 2.18 -18.05
C PRO A 335 -36.40 1.77 -19.53
N GLY A 336 -36.77 2.72 -20.39
CA GLY A 336 -36.96 2.48 -21.83
C GLY A 336 -38.25 1.76 -22.22
N THR A 337 -39.01 1.23 -21.26
CA THR A 337 -40.22 0.42 -21.51
C THR A 337 -41.45 1.08 -20.91
N SER A 338 -41.39 1.49 -19.63
CA SER A 338 -42.52 2.12 -18.97
C SER A 338 -42.86 3.48 -19.59
N THR A 339 -44.16 3.80 -19.69
CA THR A 339 -44.64 5.07 -20.26
C THR A 339 -45.64 5.77 -19.34
N ILE A 340 -45.58 7.10 -19.33
CA ILE A 340 -46.47 7.99 -18.59
C ILE A 340 -47.23 8.84 -19.61
N THR A 341 -48.54 8.67 -19.67
CA THR A 341 -49.42 9.37 -20.61
C THR A 341 -50.35 10.32 -19.86
N ALA A 342 -50.29 11.62 -20.15
CA ALA A 342 -51.31 12.58 -19.74
C ALA A 342 -52.37 12.69 -20.85
N GLU A 343 -53.64 12.61 -20.48
CA GLU A 343 -54.79 12.75 -21.36
C GLU A 343 -55.69 13.88 -20.86
N ASP A 344 -56.01 14.84 -21.72
CA ASP A 344 -56.94 15.93 -21.39
C ASP A 344 -58.42 15.46 -21.43
N ASN A 345 -59.34 16.39 -21.21
CA ASN A 345 -60.78 16.10 -21.19
C ASN A 345 -61.41 15.84 -22.59
N VAL A 346 -60.65 16.04 -23.68
CA VAL A 346 -61.09 15.80 -25.07
C VAL A 346 -60.31 14.66 -25.75
N GLY A 347 -59.45 13.97 -25.00
CA GLY A 347 -58.69 12.82 -25.44
C GLY A 347 -57.43 13.16 -26.24
N ASN A 348 -56.89 14.39 -26.17
CA ASN A 348 -55.52 14.61 -26.61
C ASN A 348 -54.56 14.03 -25.57
N THR A 349 -53.52 13.36 -26.05
CA THR A 349 -52.56 12.66 -25.20
C THR A 349 -51.14 13.18 -25.43
N ALA A 350 -50.39 13.38 -24.37
CA ALA A 350 -48.94 13.47 -24.38
C ALA A 350 -48.36 12.27 -23.66
N THR A 351 -47.39 11.58 -24.27
CA THR A 351 -46.76 10.39 -23.67
C THR A 351 -45.27 10.64 -23.53
N VAL A 352 -44.77 10.33 -22.34
CA VAL A 352 -43.35 10.33 -22.00
C VAL A 352 -42.96 8.89 -21.70
N THR A 353 -42.05 8.33 -22.48
CA THR A 353 -41.40 7.06 -22.13
C THR A 353 -40.32 7.35 -21.12
N LEU A 354 -40.27 6.58 -20.03
CA LEU A 354 -39.15 6.64 -19.10
C LEU A 354 -37.87 6.35 -19.89
N PRO A 355 -36.90 7.27 -19.90
CA PRO A 355 -35.75 7.14 -20.77
C PRO A 355 -34.93 5.88 -20.44
N LYS A 356 -34.37 5.25 -21.47
CA LYS A 356 -33.37 4.18 -21.31
C LYS A 356 -32.00 4.84 -21.13
N GLY A 357 -31.44 4.82 -19.93
CA GLY A 357 -30.12 5.38 -19.66
C GLY A 357 -29.65 5.08 -18.25
N ALA A 358 -28.35 5.19 -18.01
CA ALA A 358 -27.74 5.09 -16.69
C ALA A 358 -28.29 6.19 -15.78
N ASP A 359 -28.46 5.88 -14.50
CA ASP A 359 -28.67 6.90 -13.48
C ASP A 359 -27.50 7.90 -13.54
N PRO A 360 -27.73 9.17 -13.19
CA PRO A 360 -26.64 10.14 -13.22
C PRO A 360 -25.61 9.74 -12.16
N SER A 361 -24.37 9.48 -12.55
CA SER A 361 -23.31 9.09 -11.62
C SER A 361 -22.15 10.08 -11.66
N ILE A 362 -21.50 10.28 -10.52
CA ILE A 362 -20.23 10.98 -10.42
C ILE A 362 -19.14 9.93 -10.62
N LEU A 363 -18.43 10.00 -11.75
CA LEU A 363 -17.31 9.10 -12.02
C LEU A 363 -16.04 9.54 -11.27
N GLY A 364 -15.93 10.82 -10.92
CA GLY A 364 -14.90 11.35 -10.04
C GLY A 364 -14.44 12.75 -10.42
N ILE A 365 -13.22 13.11 -10.03
CA ILE A 365 -12.73 14.49 -10.06
C ILE A 365 -11.38 14.59 -10.79
N SER A 366 -11.21 15.55 -11.70
CA SER A 366 -9.98 15.80 -12.47
C SER A 366 -9.43 17.21 -12.23
N HIS A 367 -8.11 17.41 -12.33
CA HIS A 367 -7.48 18.74 -12.38
C HIS A 367 -6.76 18.92 -13.73
N GLY A 368 -7.13 19.93 -14.53
CA GLY A 368 -6.60 20.13 -15.88
C GLY A 368 -7.10 19.10 -16.93
N ASP A 369 -6.22 18.67 -17.85
CA ASP A 369 -6.49 17.65 -18.88
C ASP A 369 -6.19 16.21 -18.39
N GLY A 370 -5.80 16.05 -17.12
CA GLY A 370 -5.47 14.76 -16.51
C GLY A 370 -6.70 13.90 -16.16
N PRO A 371 -6.50 12.59 -15.88
CA PRO A 371 -7.59 11.66 -15.62
C PRO A 371 -8.22 11.88 -14.23
N ILE A 372 -9.30 11.15 -13.99
CA ILE A 372 -10.29 11.37 -12.92
C ILE A 372 -9.89 10.58 -11.67
N ASN A 373 -9.46 11.18 -10.56
CA ASN A 373 -9.11 10.46 -9.32
C ASN A 373 -10.35 9.83 -8.66
N MET A 374 -10.29 8.52 -8.37
CA MET A 374 -11.39 7.69 -7.86
C MET A 374 -11.37 7.46 -6.33
N ASP A 375 -10.29 7.83 -5.61
CA ASP A 375 -10.07 7.40 -4.21
C ASP A 375 -10.59 8.33 -3.11
N GLY A 376 -10.92 9.60 -3.40
CA GLY A 376 -11.11 10.61 -2.34
C GLY A 376 -9.85 10.74 -1.46
N THR A 377 -9.70 11.66 -0.51
CA THR A 377 -10.56 12.71 -0.01
C THR A 377 -9.95 14.10 -0.17
N ASN A 378 -8.66 14.31 -0.41
CA ASN A 378 -8.08 15.67 -0.45
C ASN A 378 -7.85 16.19 -1.88
N ILE A 379 -8.60 17.23 -2.28
CA ILE A 379 -8.59 17.75 -3.65
C ILE A 379 -8.24 19.24 -3.65
N GLN A 380 -7.31 19.63 -4.54
CA GLN A 380 -6.86 21.00 -4.68
C GLN A 380 -7.89 21.90 -5.40
N ASP A 381 -7.82 23.21 -5.12
CA ASP A 381 -8.64 24.24 -5.78
C ASP A 381 -8.51 24.19 -7.32
N GLY A 382 -9.62 24.40 -8.04
CA GLY A 382 -9.67 24.30 -9.52
C GLY A 382 -10.04 22.92 -10.09
N ALA A 383 -10.58 22.03 -9.26
CA ALA A 383 -10.99 20.69 -9.66
C ALA A 383 -12.28 20.65 -10.52
N VAL A 384 -12.40 19.64 -11.38
CA VAL A 384 -13.53 19.44 -12.30
C VAL A 384 -14.16 18.07 -12.03
N LEU A 385 -15.44 18.05 -11.68
CA LEU A 385 -16.25 16.84 -11.64
C LEU A 385 -16.49 16.32 -13.04
N ASN A 386 -16.44 15.00 -13.18
CA ASN A 386 -16.80 14.29 -14.38
C ASN A 386 -17.82 13.22 -14.01
N GLY A 387 -18.79 12.99 -14.87
CA GLY A 387 -19.77 11.96 -14.63
C GLY A 387 -20.49 11.47 -15.86
N ARG A 388 -21.44 10.56 -15.65
CA ARG A 388 -22.33 10.05 -16.69
C ARG A 388 -23.76 10.43 -16.41
N GLY A 389 -24.54 10.41 -17.47
CA GLY A 389 -25.97 10.54 -17.38
C GLY A 389 -26.59 10.18 -18.72
N LEU A 390 -27.90 10.38 -18.80
CA LEU A 390 -28.62 10.17 -20.04
C LEU A 390 -28.16 11.18 -21.11
N ALA A 391 -27.72 10.71 -22.28
CA ALA A 391 -27.28 11.59 -23.37
C ALA A 391 -28.37 12.62 -23.76
N GLY A 392 -27.99 13.90 -23.87
CA GLY A 392 -28.92 15.00 -24.13
C GLY A 392 -29.75 15.46 -22.93
N SER A 393 -29.49 14.93 -21.73
CA SER A 393 -30.06 15.41 -20.48
C SER A 393 -29.23 16.54 -19.85
N THR A 394 -29.77 17.17 -18.81
CA THR A 394 -29.04 18.11 -17.94
C THR A 394 -28.92 17.51 -16.56
N ILE A 395 -27.70 17.51 -16.00
CA ILE A 395 -27.41 17.09 -14.62
C ILE A 395 -27.22 18.34 -13.75
N GLU A 396 -27.73 18.29 -12.52
CA GLU A 396 -27.38 19.21 -11.43
C GLU A 396 -26.49 18.49 -10.42
N VAL A 397 -25.43 19.16 -9.99
CA VAL A 397 -24.57 18.71 -8.90
C VAL A 397 -24.89 19.53 -7.66
N LEU A 398 -25.02 18.86 -6.51
CA LEU A 398 -25.27 19.48 -5.22
C LEU A 398 -24.12 19.16 -4.26
N ALA A 399 -23.70 20.16 -3.47
CA ALA A 399 -22.85 19.97 -2.30
C ALA A 399 -23.67 20.27 -1.04
N ASP A 400 -23.68 19.34 -0.09
CA ASP A 400 -24.46 19.41 1.15
C ASP A 400 -25.95 19.74 0.90
N GLY A 401 -26.50 19.18 -0.17
CA GLY A 401 -27.89 19.39 -0.60
C GLY A 401 -28.17 20.74 -1.30
N LYS A 402 -27.14 21.55 -1.58
CA LYS A 402 -27.26 22.81 -2.33
C LYS A 402 -26.66 22.67 -3.73
N VAL A 403 -27.44 23.02 -4.77
CA VAL A 403 -26.94 23.04 -6.16
C VAL A 403 -25.73 23.97 -6.29
N ILE A 404 -24.59 23.41 -6.70
CA ILE A 404 -23.34 24.12 -6.96
C ILE A 404 -23.12 24.38 -8.46
N GLY A 405 -23.74 23.58 -9.33
CA GLY A 405 -23.72 23.81 -10.76
C GLY A 405 -24.52 22.79 -11.57
N SER A 406 -24.50 22.95 -12.89
CA SER A 406 -25.23 22.08 -13.82
C SER A 406 -24.43 21.85 -15.10
N ALA A 407 -24.58 20.67 -15.71
CA ALA A 407 -23.89 20.29 -16.93
C ALA A 407 -24.83 19.58 -17.92
N GLU A 408 -24.65 19.82 -19.23
CA GLU A 408 -25.31 19.02 -20.26
C GLU A 408 -24.54 17.72 -20.49
N VAL A 409 -25.29 16.62 -20.65
CA VAL A 409 -24.72 15.32 -20.99
C VAL A 409 -24.54 15.22 -22.50
N GLY A 410 -23.29 15.02 -22.93
CA GLY A 410 -22.92 14.82 -24.33
C GLY A 410 -23.59 13.61 -24.97
N ALA A 411 -23.51 13.52 -26.30
CA ALA A 411 -24.05 12.39 -27.07
C ALA A 411 -23.38 11.04 -26.74
N ASP A 412 -22.22 11.08 -26.09
CA ASP A 412 -21.47 9.96 -25.55
C ASP A 412 -21.87 9.59 -24.10
N GLY A 413 -22.84 10.28 -23.52
CA GLY A 413 -23.33 10.02 -22.16
C GLY A 413 -22.46 10.63 -21.06
N LYS A 414 -21.55 11.56 -21.37
CA LYS A 414 -20.60 12.17 -20.43
C LYS A 414 -20.96 13.62 -20.10
N TRP A 415 -20.66 14.07 -18.88
CA TRP A 415 -20.77 15.48 -18.48
C TRP A 415 -19.56 15.91 -17.63
N LYS A 416 -19.32 17.23 -17.57
CA LYS A 416 -18.26 17.84 -16.74
C LYS A 416 -18.77 19.09 -16.01
N LEU A 417 -18.33 19.32 -14.79
CA LEU A 417 -18.63 20.52 -14.00
C LEU A 417 -17.41 20.99 -13.19
N SER A 418 -17.03 22.27 -13.30
CA SER A 418 -15.97 22.84 -12.45
C SER A 418 -16.47 23.05 -11.01
N LEU A 419 -15.60 22.78 -10.02
CA LEU A 419 -15.80 23.06 -8.59
C LEU A 419 -15.25 24.44 -8.18
N ASP A 420 -14.90 25.30 -9.13
CA ASP A 420 -14.40 26.65 -8.84
C ASP A 420 -15.34 27.42 -7.89
N GLY A 421 -14.81 27.82 -6.73
CA GLY A 421 -15.55 28.63 -5.75
C GLY A 421 -16.49 27.85 -4.82
N VAL A 422 -16.38 26.52 -4.76
CA VAL A 422 -16.84 25.73 -3.60
C VAL A 422 -15.89 26.02 -2.42
N ASP A 423 -16.43 26.18 -1.22
CA ASP A 423 -15.62 26.47 -0.03
C ASP A 423 -14.69 25.27 0.29
N THR A 424 -13.56 25.51 0.96
CA THR A 424 -12.65 24.44 1.41
C THR A 424 -13.24 23.67 2.58
N GLY A 425 -12.97 22.37 2.66
CA GLY A 425 -13.42 21.45 3.71
C GLY A 425 -14.23 20.25 3.20
N ASN A 426 -14.78 19.48 4.13
CA ASN A 426 -15.57 18.29 3.84
C ASN A 426 -16.95 18.66 3.27
N HIS A 427 -17.31 18.05 2.14
CA HIS A 427 -18.58 18.22 1.45
C HIS A 427 -19.13 16.89 0.99
N LYS A 428 -20.45 16.71 1.13
CA LYS A 428 -21.16 15.59 0.52
C LYS A 428 -21.72 16.00 -0.84
N LEU A 429 -21.18 15.43 -1.92
CA LEU A 429 -21.66 15.64 -3.27
C LEU A 429 -22.78 14.67 -3.62
N SER A 430 -23.73 15.14 -4.42
CA SER A 430 -24.79 14.32 -5.03
C SER A 430 -25.13 14.84 -6.42
N VAL A 431 -25.61 13.96 -7.29
CA VAL A 431 -26.03 14.32 -8.65
C VAL A 431 -27.47 13.95 -8.93
N ARG A 432 -28.13 14.76 -9.75
CA ARG A 432 -29.45 14.42 -10.27
C ARG A 432 -29.64 14.88 -11.69
N THR A 433 -30.38 14.10 -12.47
CA THR A 433 -30.88 14.52 -13.77
C THR A 433 -32.01 15.52 -13.52
N SER A 434 -31.85 16.75 -13.98
CA SER A 434 -32.84 17.84 -13.83
C SER A 434 -33.73 18.00 -15.05
N LYS A 435 -33.26 17.60 -16.26
CA LYS A 435 -34.04 17.70 -17.50
C LYS A 435 -33.70 16.60 -18.50
N VAL A 436 -34.69 16.14 -19.25
CA VAL A 436 -34.54 15.28 -20.43
C VAL A 436 -35.41 15.81 -21.56
N ASN A 437 -34.82 16.18 -22.70
CA ASN A 437 -35.55 16.68 -23.87
C ASN A 437 -36.59 17.78 -23.52
N ASP A 438 -36.17 18.80 -22.76
CA ASP A 438 -36.97 19.94 -22.28
C ASP A 438 -38.08 19.65 -21.25
N VAL A 439 -38.24 18.42 -20.79
CA VAL A 439 -39.12 18.08 -19.65
C VAL A 439 -38.29 18.04 -18.37
N ASN A 440 -38.78 18.63 -17.28
CA ASN A 440 -38.10 18.56 -15.98
C ASN A 440 -38.25 17.14 -15.42
N PHE A 441 -37.12 16.51 -15.16
CA PHE A 441 -37.02 15.23 -14.47
C PHE A 441 -36.29 15.45 -13.15
N GLN A 442 -36.57 14.62 -12.16
CA GLN A 442 -35.68 14.45 -11.01
C GLN A 442 -35.44 12.96 -10.85
N ILE A 443 -34.24 12.54 -11.24
CA ILE A 443 -33.68 11.21 -10.99
C ILE A 443 -32.37 11.49 -10.24
N THR A 444 -32.31 11.16 -8.95
CA THR A 444 -31.09 11.30 -8.14
C THR A 444 -30.23 10.07 -8.35
N GLY A 445 -28.92 10.26 -8.48
CA GLY A 445 -27.95 9.17 -8.47
C GLY A 445 -26.97 9.34 -7.31
N ASP A 446 -25.74 8.86 -7.49
CA ASP A 446 -24.87 8.54 -6.36
C ASP A 446 -24.41 9.75 -5.55
N ASP A 447 -24.14 9.49 -4.27
CA ASP A 447 -23.52 10.42 -3.34
C ASP A 447 -22.01 10.10 -3.24
N LYS A 448 -21.14 11.13 -3.18
CA LYS A 448 -19.70 10.99 -2.88
C LYS A 448 -19.24 12.01 -1.85
N ASP A 449 -18.46 11.58 -0.86
CA ASP A 449 -17.80 12.47 0.11
C ASP A 449 -16.45 12.95 -0.42
N ILE A 450 -16.17 14.25 -0.27
CA ILE A 450 -14.90 14.87 -0.69
C ILE A 450 -14.42 15.90 0.34
N ASN A 451 -13.11 16.11 0.44
CA ASN A 451 -12.46 17.17 1.21
C ASN A 451 -11.66 18.10 0.27
N LEU A 452 -12.07 19.36 0.18
CA LEU A 452 -11.35 20.35 -0.65
C LEU A 452 -10.25 21.03 0.18
N VAL A 453 -8.99 20.89 -0.20
CA VAL A 453 -7.82 21.42 0.53
C VAL A 453 -7.11 22.51 -0.29
N PRO A 454 -6.79 23.67 0.29
CA PRO A 454 -5.99 24.68 -0.40
C PRO A 454 -4.52 24.23 -0.54
N GLU A 455 -3.92 24.52 -1.71
CA GLU A 455 -2.53 24.19 -2.05
C GLU A 455 -1.48 24.77 -1.07
N THR A 456 -1.84 25.75 -0.25
CA THR A 456 -0.94 26.40 0.71
C THR A 456 -0.86 25.73 2.09
N ASP A 457 -1.75 24.78 2.42
CA ASP A 457 -1.82 24.15 3.75
C ASP A 457 -1.06 22.81 3.85
N ILE A 458 -0.43 22.37 2.76
CA ILE A 458 0.21 21.06 2.63
C ILE A 458 1.72 21.11 2.85
N THR A 459 2.45 22.07 2.26
CA THR A 459 3.89 22.27 2.48
C THR A 459 4.13 23.08 3.74
N ARG A 460 4.69 22.45 4.77
CA ARG A 460 4.84 23.04 6.09
C ARG A 460 6.25 23.60 6.27
N PRO A 461 6.42 24.91 6.52
CA PRO A 461 7.74 25.44 6.84
C PRO A 461 8.17 24.94 8.22
N THR A 462 9.23 24.14 8.27
CA THR A 462 9.91 23.76 9.51
C THR A 462 10.72 24.95 10.01
N GLU A 463 11.51 25.59 9.14
CA GLU A 463 12.29 26.78 9.45
C GLU A 463 12.44 27.63 8.18
N ASN A 464 11.93 28.86 8.24
CA ASN A 464 12.05 29.86 7.18
C ASN A 464 13.10 30.89 7.58
N ASN A 465 14.35 30.49 7.48
CA ASN A 465 15.47 31.35 7.78
C ASN A 465 16.50 31.15 6.67
N ASP A 466 16.57 32.12 5.75
CA ASP A 466 17.60 32.22 4.72
C ASP A 466 19.01 32.50 5.34
N ALA A 467 19.32 31.91 6.48
CA ALA A 467 20.64 31.77 7.10
C ALA A 467 20.92 30.32 7.52
N ILE A 468 20.05 29.36 7.17
CA ILE A 468 20.35 27.93 7.36
C ILE A 468 21.37 27.53 6.29
N ASP A 469 22.58 27.32 6.77
CA ASP A 469 23.68 26.72 6.03
C ASP A 469 23.79 25.27 6.52
N SER A 470 22.82 24.44 6.13
CA SER A 470 22.83 23.00 6.46
C SER A 470 22.24 22.19 5.30
N PRO A 471 22.96 21.16 4.82
CA PRO A 471 22.49 20.33 3.72
C PRO A 471 21.52 19.22 4.17
N ILE A 472 21.32 18.98 5.48
CA ILE A 472 20.61 17.80 5.98
C ILE A 472 19.62 18.20 7.09
N ALA A 473 18.39 17.71 6.97
CA ALA A 473 17.43 17.61 8.06
C ALA A 473 17.14 16.13 8.33
N ILE A 474 17.11 15.72 9.60
CA ILE A 474 16.87 14.34 10.01
C ILE A 474 15.49 14.26 10.66
N THR A 475 14.60 13.45 10.09
CA THR A 475 13.25 13.23 10.61
C THR A 475 13.13 11.85 11.24
N ARG A 476 12.49 11.77 12.41
CA ARG A 476 12.26 10.51 13.17
C ARG A 476 10.86 10.49 13.76
N SER A 477 10.24 9.32 13.78
CA SER A 477 8.95 9.08 14.42
C SER A 477 9.09 9.08 15.93
N ILE A 478 8.01 9.43 16.63
CA ILE A 478 7.92 9.37 18.09
C ILE A 478 6.71 8.49 18.43
N PRO A 479 6.90 7.44 19.25
CA PRO A 479 5.80 6.57 19.68
C PRO A 479 4.62 7.36 20.25
N GLY A 480 3.40 7.01 19.82
CA GLY A 480 2.18 7.78 20.08
C GLY A 480 1.77 8.72 18.94
N GLY A 481 2.32 8.50 17.73
CA GLY A 481 1.93 9.14 16.48
C GLY A 481 2.63 10.44 16.10
N GLY A 482 3.56 10.96 16.92
CA GLY A 482 4.27 12.20 16.63
C GLY A 482 5.52 12.00 15.77
N TYR A 483 6.22 13.10 15.46
CA TYR A 483 7.53 13.06 14.78
C TYR A 483 8.42 14.24 15.19
N LEU A 484 9.72 14.13 14.95
CA LEU A 484 10.66 15.24 15.12
C LEU A 484 11.43 15.52 13.83
N ILE A 485 11.91 16.76 13.71
CA ILE A 485 12.83 17.19 12.66
C ILE A 485 14.04 17.87 13.33
N ALA A 486 15.23 17.32 13.12
CA ALA A 486 16.50 17.82 13.66
C ALA A 486 17.40 18.38 12.55
N TYR A 487 18.01 19.54 12.78
CA TYR A 487 18.84 20.22 11.79
C TYR A 487 19.87 21.15 12.45
N ALA A 488 21.02 21.35 11.81
CA ALA A 488 22.02 22.30 12.28
C ALA A 488 21.56 23.75 12.01
N SER A 489 21.82 24.65 12.94
CA SER A 489 21.43 26.05 12.87
C SER A 489 22.53 26.93 13.45
N GLN A 490 22.86 28.03 12.76
CA GLN A 490 23.80 29.02 13.29
C GLN A 490 23.28 29.60 14.62
N GLU A 491 24.15 29.72 15.62
CA GLU A 491 23.78 30.36 16.90
C GLU A 491 23.26 31.79 16.72
N SER A 492 23.74 32.47 15.68
CA SER A 492 23.26 33.78 15.22
C SER A 492 23.62 33.98 13.74
N PRO A 493 22.90 34.84 12.99
CA PRO A 493 23.19 35.06 11.57
C PRO A 493 24.65 35.46 11.30
N GLY A 494 25.35 34.64 10.51
CA GLY A 494 26.78 34.82 10.17
C GLY A 494 27.75 34.31 11.24
N SER A 495 27.28 33.56 12.23
CA SER A 495 28.11 32.85 13.21
C SER A 495 28.86 31.70 12.55
N GLU A 496 30.11 31.46 12.97
CA GLU A 496 30.87 30.24 12.65
C GLU A 496 30.50 29.05 13.56
N PHE A 497 29.69 29.32 14.59
CA PHE A 497 29.21 28.34 15.58
C PHE A 497 27.77 27.91 15.27
N TYR A 498 27.53 26.61 15.44
CA TYR A 498 26.28 25.93 15.10
C TYR A 498 25.82 25.09 16.29
N ASP A 499 24.52 25.14 16.55
CA ASP A 499 23.82 24.22 17.43
C ASP A 499 22.89 23.33 16.60
N ILE A 500 22.46 22.20 17.17
CA ILE A 500 21.43 21.35 16.58
C ILE A 500 20.07 21.78 17.14
N LYS A 501 19.16 22.17 16.25
CA LYS A 501 17.75 22.40 16.59
C LYS A 501 16.94 21.14 16.37
N VAL A 502 16.01 20.86 17.28
CA VAL A 502 15.08 19.74 17.20
C VAL A 502 13.67 20.26 17.41
N LYS A 503 12.82 20.14 16.39
CA LYS A 503 11.39 20.48 16.47
C LYS A 503 10.57 19.21 16.58
N ILE A 504 9.77 19.11 17.63
CA ILE A 504 8.89 17.97 17.94
C ILE A 504 7.46 18.35 17.58
N TYR A 505 6.80 17.51 16.79
CA TYR A 505 5.44 17.64 16.30
C TYR A 505 4.55 16.54 16.88
N GLY A 506 3.29 16.87 17.14
CA GLY A 506 2.26 15.88 17.51
C GLY A 506 1.77 15.09 16.30
N ALA A 507 0.90 14.11 16.54
CA ALA A 507 0.28 13.31 15.47
C ALA A 507 -0.59 14.14 14.50
N ASP A 508 -1.16 15.25 14.99
CA ASP A 508 -1.87 16.25 14.19
C ASP A 508 -0.94 17.15 13.36
N GLY A 509 0.38 16.96 13.49
CA GLY A 509 1.39 17.76 12.82
C GLY A 509 1.63 19.14 13.42
N ASN A 510 1.05 19.45 14.58
CA ASN A 510 1.29 20.72 15.26
C ASN A 510 2.61 20.69 16.03
N LEU A 511 3.38 21.79 15.98
CA LEU A 511 4.62 21.93 16.75
C LEU A 511 4.30 21.90 18.26
N VAL A 512 4.84 20.90 18.95
CA VAL A 512 4.73 20.71 20.40
C VAL A 512 5.87 21.42 21.12
N LYS A 513 7.11 21.29 20.63
CA LYS A 513 8.30 21.83 21.29
C LYS A 513 9.47 22.04 20.34
N GLU A 514 10.32 23.01 20.66
CA GLU A 514 11.65 23.18 20.06
C GLU A 514 12.72 23.00 21.15
N VAL A 515 13.76 22.24 20.84
CA VAL A 515 14.93 21.99 21.69
C VAL A 515 16.19 22.44 20.94
N THR A 516 17.15 23.00 21.67
CA THR A 516 18.49 23.32 21.16
C THR A 516 19.49 22.44 21.87
N VAL A 517 20.35 21.79 21.10
CA VAL A 517 21.33 20.77 21.52
C VAL A 517 22.70 21.26 21.06
N GLY A 518 23.70 21.17 21.93
CA GLY A 518 24.97 21.86 21.71
C GLY A 518 25.36 22.82 22.84
N GLN A 519 26.62 23.21 22.80
CA GLN A 519 27.29 24.13 23.69
C GLN A 519 27.55 25.45 22.98
N GLN A 520 27.07 26.54 23.57
CA GLN A 520 27.33 27.89 23.07
C GLN A 520 28.83 28.19 22.81
N GLY A 521 29.12 28.75 21.64
CA GLY A 521 30.44 29.07 21.14
C GLY A 521 31.20 27.87 20.56
N SER A 522 30.49 26.79 20.20
CA SER A 522 31.03 25.55 19.64
C SER A 522 30.45 25.29 18.26
N ALA A 523 31.20 24.58 17.41
CA ALA A 523 30.66 24.05 16.17
C ALA A 523 30.15 22.64 16.44
N ASP A 524 28.87 22.53 16.80
CA ASP A 524 28.25 21.27 17.21
C ASP A 524 27.44 20.68 16.06
N GLY A 525 27.85 19.49 15.63
CA GLY A 525 27.17 18.75 14.58
C GLY A 525 27.27 19.38 13.18
N TYR A 526 28.02 20.48 12.98
CA TYR A 526 28.23 21.09 11.66
C TYR A 526 29.47 22.00 11.60
N PHE A 527 30.19 21.98 10.46
CA PHE A 527 31.37 22.81 10.18
C PHE A 527 31.32 23.36 8.75
N THR A 528 31.79 24.59 8.51
CA THR A 528 31.69 25.31 7.23
C THR A 528 33.02 25.46 6.47
N SER A 529 34.07 24.70 6.79
CA SER A 529 35.36 24.82 6.10
C SER A 529 35.48 23.85 4.91
N GLY A 530 35.66 24.47 3.73
CA GLY A 530 35.48 24.08 2.32
C GLY A 530 35.84 22.70 1.75
N ASP A 531 36.00 21.65 2.55
CA ASP A 531 35.96 20.25 2.08
C ASP A 531 35.09 19.36 2.99
N GLN A 532 34.58 19.86 4.13
CA GLN A 532 33.92 19.08 5.19
C GLN A 532 32.42 19.36 5.39
N ASP A 533 31.85 20.25 4.56
CA ASP A 533 30.58 20.98 4.79
C ASP A 533 29.28 20.14 4.67
N HIS A 534 29.40 18.82 4.82
CA HIS A 534 28.80 17.94 3.82
C HIS A 534 28.51 16.52 4.32
N LEU A 535 29.01 16.15 5.51
CA LEU A 535 28.75 14.85 6.12
C LEU A 535 27.75 14.97 7.27
N ARG A 536 27.04 13.88 7.56
CA ARG A 536 26.25 13.73 8.79
C ARG A 536 27.20 13.76 9.99
N ASN A 537 27.39 14.95 10.57
CA ASN A 537 28.19 15.14 11.78
C ASN A 537 27.35 15.01 13.07
N PHE A 538 26.06 14.74 12.90
CA PHE A 538 25.14 14.27 13.93
C PHE A 538 24.13 13.28 13.36
N ASP A 539 23.57 12.45 14.23
CA ASP A 539 22.44 11.58 13.93
C ASP A 539 21.51 11.48 15.15
N VAL A 540 20.27 11.07 14.91
CA VAL A 540 19.19 11.01 15.90
C VAL A 540 18.58 9.63 15.92
N ALA A 541 18.48 9.04 17.12
CA ALA A 541 17.77 7.80 17.37
C ALA A 541 16.61 8.03 18.34
N VAL A 542 15.47 7.38 18.12
CA VAL A 542 14.30 7.44 19.00
C VAL A 542 13.97 6.03 19.45
N ASP A 543 13.91 5.81 20.77
CA ASP A 543 13.57 4.51 21.35
C ASP A 543 12.10 4.17 21.03
N PRO A 544 11.81 3.02 20.39
CA PRO A 544 10.45 2.66 19.99
C PRO A 544 9.53 2.36 21.17
N THR A 545 10.07 2.10 22.37
CA THR A 545 9.29 1.70 23.54
C THR A 545 8.76 2.89 24.34
N ASP A 546 9.59 3.92 24.52
CA ASP A 546 9.26 5.06 25.38
C ASP A 546 9.46 6.44 24.71
N GLY A 547 9.90 6.45 23.45
CA GLY A 547 10.15 7.66 22.67
C GLY A 547 11.36 8.46 23.14
N THR A 548 12.28 7.88 23.91
CA THR A 548 13.51 8.57 24.31
C THR A 548 14.33 8.95 23.08
N ILE A 549 14.57 10.24 22.91
CA ILE A 549 15.35 10.83 21.83
C ILE A 549 16.83 10.86 22.26
N SER A 550 17.72 10.29 21.45
CA SER A 550 19.16 10.31 21.67
C SER A 550 19.84 10.95 20.46
N ILE A 551 20.60 12.00 20.69
CA ILE A 551 21.29 12.76 19.64
C ILE A 551 22.78 12.59 19.88
N VAL A 552 23.47 12.02 18.90
CA VAL A 552 24.93 11.82 18.94
C VAL A 552 25.54 12.72 17.90
N TYR A 553 26.55 13.50 18.29
CA TYR A 553 27.15 14.50 17.40
C TYR A 553 28.61 14.76 17.72
N VAL A 554 29.31 15.30 16.74
CA VAL A 554 30.70 15.75 16.89
C VAL A 554 30.72 17.18 17.44
N GLN A 555 31.38 17.37 18.58
CA GLN A 555 31.64 18.68 19.17
C GLN A 555 33.01 19.20 18.73
N GLY A 556 33.07 20.40 18.13
CA GLY A 556 34.29 21.05 17.65
C GLY A 556 34.81 22.20 18.53
N TYR A 557 36.13 22.30 18.71
CA TYR A 557 36.78 23.36 19.49
C TYR A 557 37.67 24.30 18.64
N GLU A 558 37.37 25.60 18.72
CA GLU A 558 38.17 26.81 18.43
C GLU A 558 38.78 27.11 17.03
N LYS A 559 39.03 28.42 16.87
CA LYS A 559 39.26 29.28 15.69
C LYS A 559 40.51 29.03 14.83
N ASN A 560 41.31 27.98 15.11
CA ASN A 560 42.56 27.71 14.38
C ASN A 560 42.46 26.35 13.70
N HIS A 561 42.16 26.39 12.39
CA HIS A 561 41.88 25.31 11.43
C HIS A 561 42.89 24.13 11.31
N ASP A 562 43.84 23.94 12.23
CA ASP A 562 45.00 23.05 12.03
C ASP A 562 45.11 21.86 13.00
N SER A 563 44.29 21.77 14.07
CA SER A 563 44.33 20.65 15.03
C SER A 563 43.18 19.65 14.85
N TYR A 564 43.37 18.72 13.91
CA TYR A 564 42.46 17.59 13.59
C TYR A 564 42.27 16.52 14.69
N THR A 565 42.57 16.84 15.96
CA THR A 565 42.75 15.85 17.05
C THR A 565 41.80 16.01 18.23
N GLU A 566 40.87 16.98 18.20
CA GLU A 566 40.04 17.35 19.36
C GLU A 566 38.52 17.22 19.14
N ASN A 567 38.09 16.49 18.11
CA ASN A 567 36.66 16.24 17.86
C ASN A 567 36.13 15.22 18.88
N ASN A 568 35.41 15.71 19.89
CA ASN A 568 34.77 14.85 20.88
C ASN A 568 33.43 14.35 20.34
N LEU A 569 33.24 13.03 20.30
CA LEU A 569 31.91 12.47 20.09
C LEU A 569 31.13 12.61 21.40
N VAL A 570 30.04 13.38 21.35
CA VAL A 570 29.18 13.67 22.49
C VAL A 570 27.77 13.21 22.20
N TYR A 571 26.97 13.05 23.26
CA TYR A 571 25.55 12.77 23.14
C TYR A 571 24.73 13.56 24.14
N GLU A 572 23.49 13.84 23.77
CA GLU A 572 22.45 14.37 24.65
C GLU A 572 21.17 13.55 24.49
N ARG A 573 20.39 13.40 25.57
CA ARG A 573 19.15 12.62 25.54
C ARG A 573 17.98 13.39 26.11
N PHE A 574 16.80 13.14 25.54
CA PHE A 574 15.55 13.77 25.90
C PHE A 574 14.44 12.73 25.98
N ASP A 575 13.41 12.94 26.81
CA ASP A 575 12.18 12.16 26.71
C ASP A 575 11.41 12.50 25.42
N ALA A 576 10.34 11.76 25.12
CA ALA A 576 9.48 11.98 23.94
C ALA A 576 8.89 13.40 23.86
N ASN A 577 8.83 14.13 24.98
CA ASN A 577 8.34 15.51 25.06
C ASN A 577 9.50 16.53 25.02
N GLY A 578 10.72 16.11 24.67
CA GLY A 578 11.91 16.93 24.59
C GLY A 578 12.44 17.44 25.93
N ASN A 579 12.12 16.81 27.06
CA ASN A 579 12.72 17.18 28.36
C ASN A 579 14.07 16.48 28.53
N SER A 580 15.09 17.23 28.92
CA SER A 580 16.45 16.70 29.07
C SER A 580 16.52 15.57 30.10
N LEU A 581 17.13 14.46 29.69
CA LEU A 581 17.48 13.32 30.55
C LEU A 581 18.96 13.38 30.96
N THR A 582 19.80 14.08 30.19
CA THR A 582 21.21 14.34 30.49
C THR A 582 21.42 15.76 31.02
N ASP A 583 22.49 15.95 31.81
CA ASP A 583 22.93 17.28 32.27
C ASP A 583 23.86 17.93 31.21
N GLY A 584 23.28 18.24 30.03
CA GLY A 584 24.01 18.77 28.87
C GLY A 584 24.83 17.71 28.10
N PRO A 585 25.76 18.14 27.23
CA PRO A 585 26.59 17.25 26.40
C PRO A 585 27.40 16.26 27.23
N GLN A 586 27.21 14.97 26.98
CA GLN A 586 27.95 13.89 27.63
C GLN A 586 29.01 13.33 26.69
N LEU A 587 30.26 13.26 27.17
CA LEU A 587 31.37 12.73 26.40
C LEU A 587 31.27 11.22 26.22
N LEU A 588 31.31 10.74 24.98
CA LEU A 588 31.42 9.33 24.65
C LEU A 588 32.89 8.87 24.77
N ASN A 589 33.38 8.80 26.01
CA ASN A 589 34.77 8.50 26.34
C ASN A 589 35.14 7.05 25.96
N LYS A 590 35.61 6.83 24.72
CA LYS A 590 36.37 5.64 24.26
C LYS A 590 36.89 5.71 22.81
N PHE A 591 36.48 6.70 22.00
CA PHE A 591 36.89 6.78 20.59
C PHE A 591 38.39 7.01 20.36
N ASN A 592 39.03 7.80 21.22
CA ASN A 592 40.46 8.10 21.14
C ASN A 592 41.33 7.14 21.98
N ASP A 593 40.74 6.09 22.56
CA ASP A 593 41.48 5.05 23.28
C ASP A 593 41.76 3.84 22.36
N TYR A 594 42.88 3.92 21.64
CA TYR A 594 43.38 2.85 20.78
C TYR A 594 44.08 1.72 21.56
N GLY A 595 43.76 1.57 22.86
CA GLY A 595 44.26 0.53 23.77
C GLY A 595 45.76 0.64 24.05
N GLY A 596 46.27 1.85 23.95
CA GLY A 596 47.68 2.16 24.13
C GLY A 596 48.56 1.45 23.13
N LEU A 597 49.81 1.26 23.51
CA LEU A 597 50.81 0.65 22.62
C LEU A 597 50.46 -0.80 22.26
N GLU A 598 49.81 -1.53 23.18
CA GLU A 598 49.45 -2.92 22.96
C GLU A 598 48.35 -3.06 21.90
N GLY A 599 47.33 -2.20 21.94
CA GLY A 599 46.28 -2.15 20.92
C GLY A 599 46.82 -1.79 19.53
N ILE A 600 47.76 -0.85 19.47
CA ILE A 600 48.40 -0.44 18.21
C ILE A 600 49.19 -1.57 17.57
N LEU A 601 49.93 -2.33 18.39
CA LEU A 601 50.69 -3.50 17.95
C LEU A 601 49.82 -4.70 17.57
N LYS A 602 48.52 -4.67 17.87
CA LYS A 602 47.55 -5.74 17.65
C LYS A 602 46.60 -5.51 16.48
N GLY A 603 46.91 -4.55 15.60
CA GLY A 603 46.23 -4.43 14.29
C GLY A 603 45.48 -3.14 14.03
N VAL A 604 45.59 -2.12 14.89
CA VAL A 604 45.05 -0.78 14.58
C VAL A 604 45.77 -0.16 13.37
N LEU A 605 47.07 -0.44 13.21
CA LEU A 605 47.91 0.09 12.13
C LEU A 605 48.66 -1.04 11.39
N PRO A 606 49.10 -0.80 10.14
CA PRO A 606 49.97 -1.73 9.43
C PRO A 606 51.21 -2.07 10.25
N ASP A 607 51.66 -3.33 10.20
CA ASP A 607 52.81 -3.83 10.96
C ASP A 607 54.03 -2.91 10.81
N GLY A 608 54.26 -2.38 9.60
CA GLY A 608 55.35 -1.45 9.32
C GLY A 608 55.28 -0.18 10.20
N LEU A 609 54.13 0.47 10.24
CA LEU A 609 53.91 1.71 11.00
C LEU A 609 53.80 1.44 12.51
N ALA A 610 53.09 0.39 12.91
CA ALA A 610 52.98 -0.02 14.31
C ALA A 610 54.36 -0.28 14.94
N ASN A 611 55.27 -0.90 14.19
CA ASN A 611 56.66 -1.12 14.62
C ASN A 611 57.46 0.19 14.74
N VAL A 612 57.26 1.16 13.84
CA VAL A 612 57.91 2.49 13.93
C VAL A 612 57.41 3.22 15.18
N ILE A 613 56.10 3.25 15.41
CA ILE A 613 55.49 3.87 16.60
C ILE A 613 56.01 3.20 17.88
N ASN A 614 56.06 1.87 17.93
CA ASN A 614 56.64 1.15 19.05
C ASN A 614 58.09 1.53 19.33
N GLY A 615 58.92 1.72 18.28
CA GLY A 615 60.28 2.22 18.42
C GLY A 615 60.34 3.63 19.04
N VAL A 616 59.42 4.52 18.65
CA VAL A 616 59.29 5.88 19.18
C VAL A 616 58.84 5.84 20.66
N VAL A 617 57.75 5.14 20.95
CA VAL A 617 57.18 5.01 22.31
C VAL A 617 58.19 4.37 23.27
N LYS A 618 58.94 3.36 22.82
CA LYS A 618 60.00 2.73 23.60
C LYS A 618 61.14 3.72 23.93
N THR A 619 61.50 4.60 23.01
CA THR A 619 62.54 5.64 23.25
C THR A 619 62.14 6.55 24.40
N PHE A 620 60.87 6.95 24.49
CA PHE A 620 60.36 7.71 25.62
C PHE A 620 60.30 6.91 26.92
N THR A 621 59.83 5.67 26.84
CA THR A 621 59.74 4.74 27.97
C THR A 621 61.12 4.54 28.62
N ASP A 622 62.15 4.29 27.80
CA ASP A 622 63.54 4.14 28.24
C ASP A 622 64.06 5.44 28.88
N PHE A 623 63.69 6.61 28.35
CA PHE A 623 64.06 7.91 28.92
C PHE A 623 63.42 8.15 30.29
N ILE A 624 62.11 7.91 30.45
CA ILE A 624 61.39 8.06 31.72
C ILE A 624 61.99 7.15 32.79
N ASN A 625 62.34 5.91 32.42
CA ASN A 625 62.96 4.95 33.33
C ASN A 625 64.35 5.40 33.83
N THR A 626 65.01 6.38 33.20
CA THR A 626 66.26 6.96 33.73
C THR A 626 66.06 7.80 35.01
N PHE A 627 64.82 8.18 35.33
CA PHE A 627 64.44 8.96 36.51
C PHE A 627 64.00 8.10 37.71
N ASP A 628 64.21 6.78 37.66
CA ASP A 628 63.86 5.84 38.74
C ASP A 628 64.40 6.26 40.12
N GLY A 629 65.64 6.77 40.17
CA GLY A 629 66.24 7.30 41.40
C GLY A 629 65.55 8.56 41.96
N LEU A 630 64.84 9.32 41.12
CA LEU A 630 64.10 10.53 41.49
C LEU A 630 62.65 10.20 41.88
N ALA A 631 62.01 9.27 41.17
CA ALA A 631 60.62 8.84 41.41
C ALA A 631 60.43 8.25 42.81
N GLY A 632 61.39 7.44 43.28
CA GLY A 632 61.40 6.91 44.64
C GLY A 632 61.55 7.99 45.74
N ALA A 633 62.08 9.18 45.41
CA ALA A 633 62.26 10.28 46.36
C ALA A 633 61.00 11.16 46.51
N ILE A 634 60.09 11.13 45.53
CA ILE A 634 58.84 11.92 45.50
C ILE A 634 57.57 11.07 45.68
N GLY A 635 57.70 9.75 45.89
CA GLY A 635 56.58 8.85 46.18
C GLY A 635 55.71 8.52 44.97
N VAL A 636 56.27 8.59 43.76
CA VAL A 636 55.57 8.30 42.50
C VAL A 636 55.78 6.84 42.12
N ASP A 637 54.71 6.14 41.78
CA ASP A 637 54.75 4.81 41.19
C ASP A 637 55.18 4.93 39.72
N LEU A 638 56.49 4.74 39.50
CA LEU A 638 57.09 4.91 38.17
C LEU A 638 56.58 3.86 37.18
N GLU A 639 56.23 2.66 37.63
CA GLU A 639 55.71 1.60 36.74
C GLU A 639 54.32 1.98 36.21
N LYS A 640 53.46 2.51 37.09
CA LYS A 640 52.14 3.02 36.71
C LYS A 640 52.23 4.29 35.86
N LEU A 641 53.13 5.22 36.19
CA LEU A 641 53.36 6.44 35.40
C LEU A 641 53.89 6.10 34.00
N THR A 642 54.88 5.23 33.91
CA THR A 642 55.45 4.78 32.64
C THR A 642 54.37 4.12 31.80
N LYS A 643 53.55 3.23 32.37
CA LYS A 643 52.43 2.62 31.62
C LYS A 643 51.42 3.66 31.13
N LEU A 644 50.94 4.55 32.00
CA LEU A 644 50.00 5.62 31.61
C LEU A 644 50.59 6.54 30.53
N PHE A 645 51.88 6.83 30.61
CA PHE A 645 52.58 7.61 29.61
C PHE A 645 52.71 6.85 28.29
N THR A 646 53.18 5.61 28.31
CA THR A 646 53.37 4.73 27.14
C THR A 646 52.05 4.52 26.40
N ASP A 647 50.96 4.26 27.12
CA ASP A 647 49.64 4.05 26.53
C ASP A 647 49.06 5.37 26.02
N GLY A 648 49.14 6.45 26.82
CA GLY A 648 48.61 7.76 26.43
C GLY A 648 49.37 8.41 25.26
N ILE A 649 50.70 8.29 25.21
CA ILE A 649 51.49 8.83 24.09
C ILE A 649 51.26 8.03 22.81
N ALA A 650 51.09 6.71 22.90
CA ALA A 650 50.81 5.89 21.75
C ALA A 650 49.44 6.23 21.16
N ASN A 651 48.40 6.35 22.00
CA ASN A 651 47.07 6.82 21.60
C ASN A 651 47.14 8.21 20.95
N ARG A 652 47.90 9.15 21.52
CA ARG A 652 48.01 10.53 21.01
C ARG A 652 48.77 10.61 19.68
N ILE A 653 49.82 9.80 19.52
CA ILE A 653 50.53 9.66 18.24
C ILE A 653 49.57 9.12 17.17
N VAL A 654 48.82 8.06 17.48
CA VAL A 654 47.88 7.45 16.53
C VAL A 654 46.75 8.41 16.17
N ALA A 655 46.17 9.09 17.15
CA ALA A 655 45.17 10.16 16.93
C ALA A 655 45.71 11.34 16.11
N SER A 656 47.03 11.54 16.04
CA SER A 656 47.66 12.61 15.27
C SER A 656 48.09 12.18 13.86
N ILE A 657 48.24 10.87 13.62
CA ILE A 657 48.54 10.25 12.32
C ILE A 657 47.26 10.00 11.56
N ILE A 658 46.36 9.25 12.21
CA ILE A 658 44.99 9.09 11.80
C ILE A 658 44.34 10.37 12.28
N SER A 659 44.17 11.38 11.41
CA SER A 659 43.13 12.37 11.69
C SER A 659 41.89 11.54 12.00
N SER A 660 41.25 11.70 13.16
CA SER A 660 40.01 11.00 13.46
C SER A 660 39.14 11.12 12.22
N GLY A 661 39.06 10.05 11.43
CA GLY A 661 38.50 10.11 10.09
C GLY A 661 37.13 10.72 10.24
N ARG A 662 36.80 11.69 9.38
CA ARG A 662 35.48 12.32 9.27
C ARG A 662 34.40 11.30 9.66
N LEU A 663 33.84 11.46 10.86
CA LEU A 663 32.98 10.45 11.46
C LEU A 663 31.62 10.53 10.79
N GLY A 664 31.42 9.77 9.72
CA GLY A 664 30.07 9.37 9.30
C GLY A 664 29.53 8.43 10.36
N THR A 665 28.80 8.98 11.34
CA THR A 665 28.11 8.17 12.36
C THR A 665 26.74 7.78 11.83
N GLU A 666 26.49 6.48 11.71
CA GLU A 666 25.14 5.94 11.55
C GLU A 666 24.73 5.29 12.89
N LEU A 667 23.57 5.65 13.41
CA LEU A 667 23.00 5.10 14.62
C LEU A 667 21.96 4.04 14.28
N VAL A 668 22.10 2.85 14.86
CA VAL A 668 21.05 1.84 14.87
C VAL A 668 20.42 1.81 16.25
N GLN A 669 19.14 2.16 16.31
CA GLN A 669 18.31 1.93 17.49
C GLN A 669 17.92 0.44 17.55
N MET A 670 18.26 -0.22 18.66
CA MET A 670 17.88 -1.61 18.91
C MET A 670 16.56 -1.69 19.68
N GLU A 671 15.84 -2.82 19.52
CA GLU A 671 14.56 -3.12 20.22
C GLU A 671 14.65 -3.07 21.75
N ASP A 672 15.84 -3.31 22.32
CA ASP A 672 16.06 -3.30 23.77
C ASP A 672 16.49 -1.92 24.31
N GLY A 673 16.32 -0.87 23.51
CA GLY A 673 16.64 0.51 23.85
C GLY A 673 18.13 0.86 23.79
N SER A 674 18.98 -0.10 23.43
CA SER A 674 20.40 0.15 23.19
C SER A 674 20.66 0.77 21.82
N LEU A 675 21.75 1.51 21.71
CA LEU A 675 22.20 2.13 20.46
C LEU A 675 23.44 1.41 19.95
N VAL A 676 23.54 1.22 18.64
CA VAL A 676 24.78 0.83 17.99
C VAL A 676 25.26 2.00 17.15
N VAL A 677 26.43 2.54 17.49
CA VAL A 677 27.11 3.57 16.71
C VAL A 677 28.04 2.88 15.74
N MET A 678 27.85 3.12 14.44
CA MET A 678 28.69 2.58 13.39
C MET A 678 29.40 3.69 12.65
N GLY A 679 30.56 3.36 12.09
CA GLY A 679 31.25 4.27 11.20
C GLY A 679 32.53 3.66 10.66
N THR A 680 33.23 4.44 9.86
CA THR A 680 34.53 4.06 9.30
C THR A 680 35.64 4.82 9.99
N ILE A 681 36.68 4.12 10.43
CA ILE A 681 37.97 4.74 10.73
C ILE A 681 38.71 4.82 9.40
N ASN A 682 38.65 6.00 8.78
CA ASN A 682 39.46 6.31 7.60
C ASN A 682 40.89 6.56 8.08
N LYS A 683 41.85 5.80 7.57
CA LYS A 683 43.27 5.99 7.86
C LYS A 683 43.92 6.91 6.81
N GLU A 684 43.16 7.91 6.34
CA GLU A 684 43.72 9.00 5.54
C GLU A 684 44.71 9.79 6.39
N LEU A 685 45.80 10.22 5.76
CA LEU A 685 46.80 11.00 6.45
C LEU A 685 46.28 12.42 6.68
N GLY A 686 46.14 12.79 7.95
CA GLY A 686 45.96 14.20 8.29
C GLY A 686 47.11 15.05 7.77
N ASN A 687 46.93 16.37 7.68
CA ASN A 687 47.98 17.27 7.20
C ASN A 687 49.28 17.07 8.01
N LEU A 688 50.31 16.48 7.43
CA LEU A 688 51.57 16.21 8.14
C LEU A 688 52.35 17.49 8.50
N GLU A 689 51.99 18.62 7.89
CA GLU A 689 52.43 19.95 8.32
C GLU A 689 51.97 20.15 9.77
N HIS A 690 52.90 20.45 10.68
CA HIS A 690 52.65 20.58 12.12
C HIS A 690 52.32 19.28 12.90
N PHE A 691 52.61 18.08 12.37
CA PHE A 691 52.42 16.80 13.08
C PHE A 691 53.00 16.79 14.50
N VAL A 692 54.24 17.27 14.66
CA VAL A 692 54.93 17.33 15.97
C VAL A 692 54.21 18.27 16.94
N ASP A 693 53.70 19.39 16.44
CA ASP A 693 52.95 20.37 17.22
C ASP A 693 51.61 19.78 17.70
N ARG A 694 50.93 18.97 16.87
CA ARG A 694 49.65 18.31 17.23
C ARG A 694 49.76 17.21 18.27
N VAL A 695 50.85 16.44 18.26
CA VAL A 695 51.07 15.42 19.31
C VAL A 695 51.27 16.09 20.68
N ASP A 696 51.74 17.36 20.70
CA ASP A 696 51.93 18.23 21.87
C ASP A 696 52.46 17.49 23.11
N ILE A 697 53.61 16.82 22.96
CA ILE A 697 54.20 16.00 24.02
C ILE A 697 54.45 16.82 25.29
N GLY A 698 54.76 18.11 25.14
CA GLY A 698 54.95 19.04 26.25
C GLY A 698 53.68 19.27 27.07
N GLY A 699 52.52 19.44 26.41
CA GLY A 699 51.21 19.55 27.06
C GLY A 699 50.75 18.24 27.68
N PHE A 700 50.88 17.11 26.98
CA PHE A 700 50.53 15.79 27.52
C PHE A 700 51.24 15.47 28.83
N ILE A 701 52.54 15.78 28.92
CA ILE A 701 53.30 15.58 30.16
C ILE A 701 52.77 16.46 31.29
N LYS A 702 52.38 17.72 31.00
CA LYS A 702 51.80 18.62 32.02
C LYS A 702 50.46 18.09 32.51
N GLU A 703 49.61 17.61 31.62
CA GLU A 703 48.32 17.00 31.95
C GLU A 703 48.50 15.75 32.81
N LEU A 704 49.38 14.84 32.40
CA LEU A 704 49.68 13.62 33.14
C LEU A 704 50.21 13.92 34.55
N LEU A 705 51.14 14.87 34.68
CA LEU A 705 51.70 15.28 35.97
C LEU A 705 50.66 16.00 36.86
N SER A 706 49.80 16.82 36.26
CA SER A 706 48.69 17.50 36.94
C SER A 706 47.66 16.48 37.46
N GLY A 707 47.28 15.50 36.63
CA GLY A 707 46.38 14.40 37.00
C GLY A 707 46.91 13.51 38.12
N LEU A 708 48.24 13.49 38.31
CA LEU A 708 48.90 12.81 39.43
C LEU A 708 49.18 13.73 40.64
N GLY A 709 48.79 15.01 40.57
CA GLY A 709 48.92 15.98 41.67
C GLY A 709 50.33 16.51 41.91
N ILE A 710 51.20 16.52 40.89
CA ILE A 710 52.61 16.93 41.00
C ILE A 710 52.77 18.42 40.63
N GLU A 711 53.39 19.23 41.51
CA GLU A 711 53.62 20.67 41.24
C GLU A 711 54.63 20.91 40.09
N ILE A 712 54.17 21.62 39.06
CA ILE A 712 54.82 21.79 37.74
C ILE A 712 56.18 22.52 37.82
N GLY A 713 56.41 23.34 38.84
CA GLY A 713 57.57 24.24 38.94
C GLY A 713 58.95 23.57 39.01
N ILE A 714 59.02 22.27 39.35
CA ILE A 714 60.28 21.50 39.46
C ILE A 714 60.63 20.78 38.14
N VAL A 715 59.69 20.71 37.18
CA VAL A 715 59.72 19.73 36.07
C VAL A 715 59.87 20.37 34.68
N ASN A 716 59.88 21.70 34.57
CA ASN A 716 59.99 22.39 33.26
C ASN A 716 61.24 22.00 32.44
N ASN A 717 62.41 21.84 33.10
CA ASN A 717 63.63 21.40 32.40
C ASN A 717 63.54 19.95 31.91
N LEU A 718 62.72 19.12 32.58
CA LEU A 718 62.46 17.73 32.18
C LEU A 718 61.50 17.69 30.99
N ILE A 719 60.44 18.50 31.02
CA ILE A 719 59.51 18.69 29.90
C ILE A 719 60.28 19.13 28.65
N ASP A 720 61.12 20.16 28.75
CA ASP A 720 61.93 20.66 27.63
C ASP A 720 62.92 19.61 27.07
N ALA A 721 63.44 18.73 27.93
CA ALA A 721 64.35 17.65 27.50
C ALA A 721 63.59 16.52 26.78
N ILE A 722 62.40 16.16 27.27
CA ILE A 722 61.54 15.14 26.64
C ILE A 722 61.01 15.65 25.30
N SER A 723 60.53 16.90 25.23
CA SER A 723 60.07 17.52 23.99
C SER A 723 61.14 17.54 22.89
N LYS A 724 62.41 17.80 23.22
CA LYS A 724 63.51 17.75 22.23
C LYS A 724 63.84 16.36 21.71
N ILE A 725 63.72 15.33 22.55
CA ILE A 725 63.89 13.94 22.12
C ILE A 725 62.69 13.55 21.23
N ALA A 726 61.50 14.00 21.62
CA ALA A 726 60.27 13.82 20.88
C ALA A 726 60.35 14.29 19.42
N ASP A 727 60.76 15.55 19.20
CA ASP A 727 60.83 16.14 17.87
C ASP A 727 61.63 15.28 16.88
N GLY A 728 62.82 14.82 17.30
CA GLY A 728 63.70 14.02 16.44
C GLY A 728 63.26 12.56 16.25
N THR A 729 62.43 12.02 17.14
CA THR A 729 61.94 10.62 17.04
C THR A 729 60.62 10.55 16.28
N LEU A 730 59.77 11.58 16.39
CA LEU A 730 58.52 11.74 15.62
C LEU A 730 58.78 11.91 14.11
N GLU A 731 59.90 12.50 13.70
CA GLU A 731 60.31 12.59 12.28
C GLU A 731 60.44 11.20 11.60
N LEU A 732 60.71 10.12 12.35
CA LEU A 732 60.75 8.76 11.80
C LEU A 732 59.37 8.29 11.34
N ILE A 733 58.31 8.74 12.04
CA ILE A 733 56.92 8.47 11.68
C ILE A 733 56.58 9.23 10.40
N THR A 734 56.87 10.54 10.35
CA THR A 734 56.63 11.36 9.15
C THR A 734 57.41 10.84 7.93
N GLY A 735 58.64 10.36 8.12
CA GLY A 735 59.45 9.75 7.06
C GLY A 735 58.90 8.42 6.55
N TRP A 736 58.24 7.63 7.40
CA TRP A 736 57.55 6.41 6.97
C TRP A 736 56.29 6.73 6.18
N LEU A 737 55.50 7.71 6.65
CA LEU A 737 54.22 8.13 6.06
C LEU A 737 54.36 8.86 4.72
N THR A 738 55.50 9.52 4.47
CA THR A 738 55.75 10.22 3.19
C THR A 738 56.35 9.32 2.09
N ASN A 739 56.54 8.03 2.36
CA ASN A 739 56.99 7.07 1.36
C ASN A 739 55.80 6.52 0.55
N GLY A 740 55.80 6.73 -0.76
CA GLY A 740 54.68 6.42 -1.65
C GLY A 740 54.20 4.97 -1.69
N GLU A 741 55.07 4.00 -1.38
CA GLU A 741 54.67 2.57 -1.30
C GLU A 741 53.95 2.23 0.02
N ASN A 742 54.23 2.96 1.10
CA ASN A 742 53.67 2.70 2.43
C ASN A 742 52.27 3.31 2.64
N LEU A 743 51.92 4.32 1.83
CA LEU A 743 50.61 5.00 1.88
C LEU A 743 49.44 4.07 1.57
N MET A 744 49.66 3.04 0.77
CA MET A 744 48.61 2.11 0.31
C MET A 744 48.32 0.95 1.29
N GLU A 745 49.11 0.81 2.36
CA GLU A 745 48.83 -0.17 3.43
C GLU A 745 47.79 0.32 4.44
N LEU A 746 47.44 1.61 4.43
CA LEU A 746 46.61 2.20 5.49
C LEU A 746 45.15 1.70 5.42
N GLY A 747 44.50 1.69 4.25
CA GLY A 747 43.13 1.19 4.08
C GLY A 747 42.08 1.89 4.97
N SER A 748 40.89 1.30 5.08
CA SER A 748 39.83 1.77 6.00
C SER A 748 39.32 0.61 6.85
N SER A 749 38.85 0.89 8.06
CA SER A 749 38.27 -0.12 8.94
C SER A 749 36.87 0.27 9.38
N LEU A 750 35.94 -0.68 9.33
CA LEU A 750 34.60 -0.50 9.87
C LEU A 750 34.63 -0.77 11.38
N TYR A 751 34.06 0.13 12.17
CA TYR A 751 33.88 -0.04 13.61
C TYR A 751 32.39 -0.02 13.95
N SER A 752 32.08 -0.61 15.10
CA SER A 752 30.76 -0.52 15.68
C SER A 752 30.85 -0.59 17.21
N LEU A 753 30.13 0.29 17.88
CA LEU A 753 30.11 0.42 19.33
C LEU A 753 28.67 0.35 19.84
N ARG A 754 28.38 -0.64 20.68
CA ARG A 754 27.09 -0.71 21.36
C ARG A 754 27.09 0.03 22.69
N LEU A 755 26.07 0.86 22.87
CA LEU A 755 25.80 1.67 24.03
C LEU A 755 24.46 1.26 24.64
N VAL A 756 24.43 1.03 25.95
CA VAL A 756 23.22 0.65 26.69
C VAL A 756 22.90 1.75 27.70
N PRO A 757 21.63 2.16 27.85
CA PRO A 757 21.24 3.07 28.92
C PRO A 757 21.53 2.45 30.29
N ASP A 758 22.18 3.19 31.18
CA ASP A 758 22.26 2.84 32.59
C ASP A 758 20.95 3.20 33.32
N GLY A 759 20.87 2.89 34.61
CA GLY A 759 19.69 3.21 35.43
C GLY A 759 19.39 4.69 35.63
N LYS A 760 20.21 5.61 35.10
CA LYS A 760 20.02 7.06 35.09
C LYS A 760 19.78 7.62 33.68
N GLY A 761 19.81 6.78 32.65
CA GLY A 761 19.68 7.20 31.25
C GLY A 761 21.01 7.64 30.61
N GLU A 762 22.15 7.51 31.30
CA GLU A 762 23.47 7.72 30.68
C GLU A 762 23.80 6.51 29.79
N LEU A 763 24.33 6.75 28.60
CA LEU A 763 24.74 5.67 27.70
C LEU A 763 26.11 5.13 28.10
N ILE A 764 26.16 3.84 28.44
CA ILE A 764 27.38 3.12 28.81
C ILE A 764 27.74 2.04 27.77
N PRO A 765 29.00 1.93 27.36
CA PRO A 765 29.47 0.84 26.51
C PRO A 765 29.26 -0.54 27.15
N VAL A 766 28.82 -1.53 26.38
CA VAL A 766 28.71 -2.92 26.86
C VAL A 766 30.11 -3.50 27.15
N SER A 767 30.33 -3.92 28.39
CA SER A 767 31.64 -4.12 29.04
C SER A 767 32.51 -5.30 28.56
N ASN A 768 32.18 -6.00 27.47
CA ASN A 768 33.05 -7.06 26.94
C ASN A 768 34.02 -6.58 25.87
N LEU A 769 34.01 -5.28 25.56
CA LEU A 769 34.94 -4.65 24.63
C LEU A 769 36.00 -3.84 25.40
N GLU A 770 36.85 -4.54 26.17
CA GLU A 770 37.87 -3.93 27.04
C GLU A 770 39.17 -3.59 26.30
N SER A 771 39.34 -4.06 25.06
CA SER A 771 40.48 -3.76 24.21
C SER A 771 40.06 -3.26 22.81
N PRO A 772 40.93 -2.59 22.05
CA PRO A 772 40.64 -2.15 20.68
C PRO A 772 40.36 -3.28 19.71
N GLU A 773 40.78 -4.52 20.01
CA GLU A 773 40.36 -5.70 19.25
C GLU A 773 38.83 -5.88 19.29
N ASP A 774 38.20 -5.37 20.34
CA ASP A 774 36.77 -5.50 20.57
C ASP A 774 35.97 -4.28 20.05
N MET A 775 36.56 -3.08 20.03
CA MET A 775 36.01 -1.91 19.29
C MET A 775 36.13 -2.11 17.77
N ASN A 776 37.16 -2.84 17.33
CA ASN A 776 37.32 -3.32 15.97
C ASN A 776 36.49 -4.59 15.77
N LEU A 777 35.18 -4.39 15.68
CA LEU A 777 34.17 -5.41 15.42
C LEU A 777 34.53 -6.37 14.25
N ILE A 778 35.44 -5.96 13.36
CA ILE A 778 35.71 -6.56 12.04
C ILE A 778 37.22 -6.78 11.81
N SER A 779 38.07 -6.86 12.84
CA SER A 779 39.50 -7.20 12.65
C SER A 779 39.71 -8.57 11.98
N SER A 780 38.81 -9.54 12.25
CA SER A 780 38.85 -10.89 11.66
C SER A 780 38.28 -11.00 10.24
N ILE A 781 37.58 -9.97 9.76
CA ILE A 781 36.93 -9.94 8.43
C ILE A 781 37.77 -9.21 7.40
N LEU A 782 38.59 -8.24 7.85
CA LEU A 782 39.40 -7.37 6.99
C LEU A 782 40.80 -7.91 6.68
N GLU A 783 41.05 -9.21 6.86
CA GLU A 783 42.26 -9.85 6.27
C GLU A 783 42.26 -9.77 4.72
N LYS A 784 41.17 -9.30 4.09
CA LYS A 784 41.12 -8.88 2.68
C LYS A 784 41.11 -7.35 2.55
N ASN A 785 42.21 -6.83 2.01
CA ASN A 785 42.57 -5.42 1.81
C ASN A 785 41.67 -4.63 0.81
N GLY A 786 40.38 -4.48 1.05
CA GLY A 786 39.49 -3.62 0.26
C GLY A 786 39.43 -2.18 0.77
N TYR A 787 39.23 -1.21 -0.12
CA TYR A 787 38.94 0.17 0.29
C TYR A 787 37.45 0.28 0.61
N ILE A 788 37.13 0.52 1.88
CA ILE A 788 35.77 0.84 2.36
C ILE A 788 35.72 2.35 2.53
N SER A 789 34.73 3.04 1.97
CA SER A 789 34.65 4.50 2.15
C SER A 789 33.63 4.87 3.23
N GLY A 790 34.07 5.72 4.15
CA GLY A 790 33.22 6.81 4.63
C GLY A 790 33.63 8.16 4.04
N THR A 791 34.90 8.33 3.65
CA THR A 791 35.48 9.55 3.04
C THR A 791 36.77 9.19 2.29
N ASN A 792 36.72 8.84 1.00
CA ASN A 792 37.90 8.28 0.32
C ASN A 792 38.15 8.87 -1.07
N THR A 793 39.27 9.57 -1.20
CA THR A 793 39.85 10.07 -2.46
C THR A 793 39.99 9.02 -3.57
N ILE A 794 40.03 7.72 -3.23
CA ILE A 794 40.14 6.63 -4.20
C ILE A 794 38.80 6.30 -4.86
N ILE A 795 37.69 6.29 -4.11
CA ILE A 795 36.36 6.05 -4.71
C ILE A 795 35.99 7.24 -5.59
N ASP A 796 36.24 8.45 -5.12
CA ASP A 796 36.11 9.68 -5.90
C ASP A 796 36.97 9.57 -7.17
N GLY A 797 38.22 9.13 -7.06
CA GLY A 797 39.10 8.91 -8.21
C GLY A 797 38.60 7.84 -9.20
N ILE A 798 37.99 6.75 -8.71
CA ILE A 798 37.34 5.73 -9.56
C ILE A 798 36.19 6.37 -10.33
N ILE A 799 35.28 7.06 -9.62
CA ILE A 799 34.11 7.71 -10.22
C ILE A 799 34.50 8.84 -11.18
N ASP A 800 35.43 9.70 -10.81
CA ASP A 800 35.96 10.78 -11.66
C ASP A 800 36.54 10.21 -12.97
N SER A 801 37.19 9.04 -12.89
CA SER A 801 37.70 8.35 -14.09
C SER A 801 36.60 7.81 -15.01
N ILE A 802 35.41 7.55 -14.46
CA ILE A 802 34.24 7.03 -15.16
C ILE A 802 33.38 8.16 -15.73
N THR A 803 33.11 9.19 -14.92
CA THR A 803 32.20 10.30 -15.20
C THR A 803 32.89 11.47 -15.91
N GLY A 804 34.20 11.64 -15.73
CA GLY A 804 34.96 12.74 -16.32
C GLY A 804 34.77 14.11 -15.64
N SER A 805 33.94 14.17 -14.59
CA SER A 805 33.75 15.33 -13.70
C SER A 805 34.58 15.16 -12.42
N HIS A 806 34.98 16.26 -11.77
CA HIS A 806 35.52 16.19 -10.40
C HIS A 806 34.34 16.15 -9.44
N THR A 807 34.02 14.97 -8.92
CA THR A 807 33.03 14.85 -7.86
C THR A 807 33.58 15.49 -6.60
N ARG A 808 32.91 16.55 -6.12
CA ARG A 808 33.25 17.19 -4.85
C ARG A 808 32.37 16.56 -3.78
N GLY A 809 32.87 15.56 -3.08
CA GLY A 809 32.25 15.17 -1.82
C GLY A 809 32.40 13.71 -1.44
N ASP A 810 32.63 13.52 -0.16
CA ASP A 810 32.60 12.21 0.47
C ASP A 810 31.22 11.56 0.35
N SER A 811 31.20 10.33 -0.14
CA SER A 811 30.02 9.47 -0.15
C SER A 811 29.75 8.86 1.24
N LEU A 812 28.50 8.90 1.71
CA LEU A 812 28.02 8.10 2.83
C LEU A 812 27.91 6.64 2.40
N GLY A 813 29.02 5.92 2.46
CA GLY A 813 29.15 4.56 1.93
C GLY A 813 28.80 3.46 2.92
N LEU A 814 28.03 3.75 3.97
CA LEU A 814 27.73 2.87 5.09
C LEU A 814 26.30 3.13 5.57
N ASP A 815 25.59 2.05 5.91
CA ASP A 815 24.29 2.11 6.57
C ASP A 815 24.05 0.83 7.40
N GLY A 816 23.03 0.82 8.26
CA GLY A 816 22.66 -0.39 8.98
C GLY A 816 21.30 -0.32 9.65
N VAL A 817 20.79 -1.49 10.02
CA VAL A 817 19.44 -1.66 10.56
C VAL A 817 19.39 -2.77 11.60
N ALA A 818 18.54 -2.63 12.62
CA ALA A 818 18.26 -3.71 13.55
C ALA A 818 17.51 -4.84 12.82
N LEU A 819 17.79 -6.10 13.16
CA LEU A 819 17.13 -7.27 12.57
C LEU A 819 16.22 -8.04 13.56
N GLY A 820 16.12 -7.55 14.79
CA GLY A 820 15.54 -8.28 15.92
C GLY A 820 16.47 -9.36 16.51
N ASP A 821 16.03 -10.02 17.57
CA ASP A 821 16.77 -11.08 18.30
C ASP A 821 18.18 -10.67 18.79
N GLY A 822 18.40 -9.37 19.00
CA GLY A 822 19.71 -8.82 19.34
C GLY A 822 20.73 -8.93 18.21
N LYS A 823 20.30 -8.81 16.94
CA LYS A 823 21.18 -8.72 15.77
C LYS A 823 20.95 -7.42 15.02
N TYR A 824 21.95 -6.99 14.27
CA TYR A 824 21.84 -5.89 13.32
C TYR A 824 22.62 -6.22 12.04
N ALA A 825 22.16 -5.65 10.93
CA ALA A 825 22.84 -5.69 9.66
C ALA A 825 23.66 -4.41 9.46
N VAL A 826 24.79 -4.56 8.78
CA VAL A 826 25.60 -3.44 8.31
C VAL A 826 25.89 -3.65 6.84
N ILE A 827 25.66 -2.63 6.02
CA ILE A 827 25.98 -2.61 4.60
C ILE A 827 26.98 -1.51 4.31
N TRP A 828 28.00 -1.80 3.51
CA TRP A 828 29.00 -0.82 3.11
C TRP A 828 29.40 -0.98 1.65
N GLN A 829 29.86 0.11 1.05
CA GLN A 829 30.46 0.08 -0.28
C GLN A 829 31.95 -0.22 -0.21
N THR A 830 32.45 -0.99 -1.19
CA THR A 830 33.84 -1.39 -1.27
C THR A 830 34.37 -1.30 -2.71
N ALA A 831 35.66 -0.95 -2.82
CA ALA A 831 36.42 -1.04 -4.06
C ALA A 831 37.57 -2.04 -3.89
N GLY A 832 37.87 -2.80 -4.95
CA GLY A 832 38.81 -3.94 -4.96
C GLY A 832 40.23 -3.64 -4.44
N THR A 833 41.03 -4.71 -4.25
CA THR A 833 42.23 -4.71 -3.39
C THR A 833 43.57 -4.53 -4.13
N SER A 834 43.65 -3.72 -5.19
CA SER A 834 44.87 -3.66 -6.03
C SER A 834 45.96 -2.73 -5.49
N GLU A 835 47.19 -3.26 -5.33
CA GLU A 835 48.40 -2.48 -5.01
C GLU A 835 48.85 -1.55 -6.16
N ILE A 836 48.27 -1.68 -7.35
CA ILE A 836 48.54 -0.84 -8.52
C ILE A 836 47.39 0.15 -8.72
N ILE A 837 47.68 1.45 -8.61
CA ILE A 837 46.71 2.57 -8.75
C ILE A 837 45.89 2.45 -10.04
N ASP A 838 46.53 2.21 -11.19
CA ASP A 838 45.84 2.09 -12.50
C ASP A 838 44.83 0.94 -12.60
N ASN A 839 45.01 -0.11 -11.77
CA ASN A 839 44.08 -1.22 -11.70
C ASN A 839 42.99 -0.95 -10.64
N LEU A 840 43.34 -0.24 -9.57
CA LEU A 840 42.41 0.19 -8.54
C LEU A 840 41.39 1.20 -9.09
N LEU A 841 41.83 2.16 -9.90
CA LEU A 841 40.96 3.13 -10.60
C LEU A 841 39.99 2.47 -11.59
N LYS A 842 40.17 1.18 -11.90
CA LYS A 842 39.28 0.38 -12.77
C LYS A 842 38.48 -0.65 -11.99
N ALA A 843 38.59 -0.67 -10.66
CA ALA A 843 37.88 -1.62 -9.84
C ALA A 843 36.38 -1.30 -9.83
N LYS A 844 35.54 -2.35 -9.85
CA LYS A 844 34.11 -2.23 -9.58
C LYS A 844 33.92 -1.72 -8.15
N ILE A 845 32.96 -0.82 -7.96
CA ILE A 845 32.45 -0.47 -6.64
C ILE A 845 31.23 -1.35 -6.41
N SER A 846 31.28 -2.17 -5.37
CA SER A 846 30.23 -3.12 -5.00
C SER A 846 29.78 -2.87 -3.57
N LEU A 847 28.67 -3.48 -3.18
CA LEU A 847 28.15 -3.41 -1.82
C LEU A 847 28.39 -4.75 -1.14
N GLU A 848 28.81 -4.71 0.11
CA GLU A 848 28.94 -5.87 0.98
C GLU A 848 28.07 -5.69 2.22
N MET A 849 27.49 -6.79 2.70
CA MET A 849 26.65 -6.79 3.90
C MET A 849 27.09 -7.89 4.87
N ALA A 850 27.10 -7.56 6.17
CA ALA A 850 27.29 -8.52 7.25
C ALA A 850 26.17 -8.41 8.28
N ILE A 851 25.99 -9.48 9.07
CA ILE A 851 25.07 -9.50 10.22
C ILE A 851 25.87 -9.77 11.47
N VAL A 852 25.59 -9.00 12.52
CA VAL A 852 26.34 -9.01 13.77
C VAL A 852 25.39 -9.26 14.95
N ASP A 853 25.82 -10.08 15.92
CA ASP A 853 25.17 -10.15 17.23
C ASP A 853 25.53 -8.91 18.05
N SER A 854 24.51 -8.12 18.41
CA SER A 854 24.70 -6.85 19.11
C SER A 854 25.22 -7.04 20.53
N ARG A 855 25.08 -8.21 21.15
CA ARG A 855 25.54 -8.47 22.54
C ARG A 855 27.02 -8.81 22.58
N THR A 856 27.51 -9.50 21.55
CA THR A 856 28.91 -9.96 21.50
C THR A 856 29.78 -9.18 20.53
N GLY A 857 29.19 -8.39 19.63
CA GLY A 857 29.90 -7.75 18.52
C GLY A 857 30.49 -8.77 17.53
N GLN A 858 30.00 -10.02 17.53
CA GLN A 858 30.53 -11.05 16.65
C GLN A 858 29.71 -11.14 15.37
N VAL A 859 30.40 -11.31 14.24
CA VAL A 859 29.76 -11.48 12.96
C VAL A 859 29.17 -12.89 12.85
N VAL A 860 27.85 -12.93 12.66
CA VAL A 860 27.02 -14.15 12.58
C VAL A 860 26.90 -14.62 11.13
N MET A 861 26.96 -13.69 10.17
CA MET A 861 27.01 -13.96 8.74
C MET A 861 28.22 -13.25 8.14
N THR A 862 29.17 -14.01 7.62
CA THR A 862 30.35 -13.46 6.91
C THR A 862 29.89 -12.56 5.76
N PRO A 863 30.65 -11.50 5.41
CA PRO A 863 30.25 -10.57 4.36
C PRO A 863 29.87 -11.27 3.06
N VAL A 864 28.77 -10.82 2.47
CA VAL A 864 28.27 -11.25 1.16
C VAL A 864 28.15 -10.04 0.26
N GLU A 865 28.66 -10.14 -0.97
CA GLU A 865 28.46 -9.13 -2.01
C GLU A 865 26.97 -9.12 -2.41
N ILE A 866 26.37 -7.94 -2.43
CA ILE A 866 25.00 -7.74 -2.89
C ILE A 866 24.99 -7.82 -4.42
N ASN A 867 23.99 -8.50 -4.98
CA ASN A 867 23.85 -8.67 -6.42
C ASN A 867 23.70 -7.30 -7.09
N THR A 868 24.76 -6.85 -7.76
CA THR A 868 24.81 -5.62 -8.53
C THR A 868 25.22 -5.96 -9.96
N PRO A 869 24.60 -5.37 -11.01
CA PRO A 869 24.99 -5.60 -12.39
C PRO A 869 26.52 -5.51 -12.61
N ASP A 870 27.09 -6.46 -13.36
CA ASP A 870 28.54 -6.66 -13.45
C ASP A 870 29.32 -5.48 -14.06
N ASP A 871 28.64 -4.60 -14.81
CA ASP A 871 29.21 -3.48 -15.56
C ASP A 871 28.94 -2.10 -14.95
N MET A 872 28.36 -2.03 -13.74
CA MET A 872 27.97 -0.78 -13.10
C MET A 872 28.49 -0.66 -11.65
N HIS A 873 28.61 0.57 -11.14
CA HIS A 873 29.16 0.88 -9.82
C HIS A 873 28.04 1.26 -8.83
N ALA A 874 27.89 0.53 -7.74
CA ALA A 874 26.86 0.78 -6.73
C ALA A 874 27.42 1.63 -5.59
N VAL A 875 26.77 2.74 -5.27
CA VAL A 875 27.22 3.70 -4.25
C VAL A 875 26.09 4.06 -3.30
N THR A 876 26.46 4.65 -2.16
CA THR A 876 25.56 5.27 -1.17
C THR A 876 24.45 4.34 -0.68
N PRO A 877 24.73 3.11 -0.22
CA PRO A 877 23.69 2.14 0.13
C PRO A 877 22.83 2.59 1.30
N LYS A 878 21.56 2.21 1.30
CA LYS A 878 20.64 2.26 2.43
C LYS A 878 19.99 0.90 2.68
N ILE A 879 19.65 0.61 3.92
CA ILE A 879 19.03 -0.67 4.33
C ILE A 879 17.94 -0.46 5.37
N ILE A 880 16.80 -1.11 5.15
CA ILE A 880 15.71 -1.20 6.12
C ILE A 880 15.28 -2.66 6.33
N GLN A 881 14.64 -2.94 7.46
CA GLN A 881 13.95 -4.20 7.71
C GLN A 881 12.44 -3.96 7.64
N LEU A 882 11.73 -4.79 6.87
CA LEU A 882 10.26 -4.81 6.83
C LEU A 882 9.73 -5.64 8.01
N ALA A 883 8.49 -5.38 8.42
CA ALA A 883 7.82 -6.15 9.48
C ALA A 883 7.70 -7.66 9.18
N SER A 884 7.75 -8.05 7.90
CA SER A 884 7.84 -9.46 7.46
C SER A 884 9.17 -10.15 7.81
N GLY A 885 10.18 -9.40 8.26
CA GLY A 885 11.53 -9.85 8.55
C GLY A 885 12.49 -9.81 7.35
N GLU A 886 11.99 -9.42 6.18
CA GLU A 886 12.82 -9.17 4.99
C GLU A 886 13.58 -7.85 5.12
N VAL A 887 14.67 -7.71 4.39
CA VAL A 887 15.43 -6.46 4.28
C VAL A 887 15.33 -5.91 2.87
N VAL A 888 15.13 -4.59 2.76
CA VAL A 888 15.22 -3.86 1.49
C VAL A 888 16.56 -3.14 1.49
N ILE A 889 17.35 -3.36 0.45
CA ILE A 889 18.61 -2.67 0.22
C ILE A 889 18.42 -1.76 -0.99
N THR A 890 18.73 -0.48 -0.84
CA THR A 890 18.68 0.53 -1.89
C THR A 890 20.06 1.13 -2.12
N TRP A 891 20.35 1.60 -3.33
CA TRP A 891 21.63 2.20 -3.70
C TRP A 891 21.48 3.09 -4.93
N VAL A 892 22.47 3.95 -5.18
CA VAL A 892 22.58 4.62 -6.47
C VAL A 892 23.48 3.81 -7.39
N GLN A 893 22.96 3.47 -8.57
CA GLN A 893 23.67 2.78 -9.62
C GLN A 893 24.27 3.80 -10.58
N MET A 894 25.59 3.98 -10.50
CA MET A 894 26.31 4.94 -11.35
C MET A 894 26.45 4.42 -12.78
N ASN A 895 26.15 5.30 -13.74
CA ASN A 895 26.41 5.09 -15.15
C ASN A 895 27.21 6.29 -15.75
N LYS A 896 27.63 6.18 -17.02
CA LYS A 896 28.52 7.18 -17.65
C LYS A 896 27.82 8.44 -18.16
N ASP A 897 26.49 8.42 -18.31
CA ASP A 897 25.77 9.38 -19.14
C ASP A 897 24.87 10.35 -18.35
N ASP A 898 24.37 9.98 -17.14
CA ASP A 898 23.36 10.77 -16.42
C ASP A 898 23.63 11.03 -14.91
N GLY A 899 24.69 10.44 -14.33
CA GLY A 899 25.00 10.65 -12.91
C GLY A 899 24.23 9.73 -11.96
N GLY A 900 23.61 8.67 -12.48
CA GLY A 900 23.16 7.51 -11.71
C GLY A 900 21.67 7.47 -11.41
N ASP A 901 21.17 6.25 -11.28
CA ASP A 901 19.77 5.90 -11.02
C ASP A 901 19.61 5.28 -9.64
N VAL A 902 18.43 5.37 -9.01
CA VAL A 902 18.18 4.73 -7.71
C VAL A 902 17.68 3.31 -7.95
N TRP A 903 18.29 2.35 -7.26
CA TRP A 903 18.01 0.92 -7.40
C TRP A 903 17.67 0.30 -6.04
N MET A 904 16.98 -0.84 -6.08
CA MET A 904 16.66 -1.63 -4.91
C MET A 904 16.73 -3.13 -5.15
N GLN A 905 16.89 -3.88 -4.07
CA GLN A 905 16.67 -5.33 -4.05
C GLN A 905 16.25 -5.79 -2.65
N ARG A 906 15.39 -6.80 -2.60
CA ARG A 906 14.88 -7.38 -1.37
C ARG A 906 15.55 -8.71 -1.06
N PHE A 907 15.79 -8.93 0.22
CA PHE A 907 16.41 -10.15 0.71
C PHE A 907 15.72 -10.67 1.96
N ARG A 908 15.85 -11.96 2.20
CA ARG A 908 15.45 -12.60 3.45
C ARG A 908 16.65 -13.26 4.10
N TYR A 909 16.84 -13.00 5.39
CA TYR A 909 17.84 -13.69 6.20
C TYR A 909 17.25 -14.97 6.80
N ALA A 910 17.69 -16.13 6.32
CA ALA A 910 17.21 -17.43 6.81
C ALA A 910 18.34 -18.46 6.82
N GLY A 911 18.44 -19.23 7.91
CA GLY A 911 19.43 -20.32 8.03
C GLY A 911 20.89 -19.85 7.94
N GLY A 912 21.19 -18.63 8.40
CA GLY A 912 22.53 -18.04 8.34
C GLY A 912 22.96 -17.56 6.96
N LYS A 913 22.02 -17.44 6.01
CA LYS A 913 22.26 -16.96 4.65
C LYS A 913 21.31 -15.84 4.27
N LEU A 914 21.78 -14.96 3.39
CA LEU A 914 20.96 -13.97 2.71
C LEU A 914 20.41 -14.57 1.41
N VAL A 915 19.09 -14.53 1.22
CA VAL A 915 18.41 -15.08 0.04
C VAL A 915 17.71 -13.93 -0.68
N PRO A 916 18.04 -13.64 -1.96
CA PRO A 916 17.35 -12.61 -2.73
C PRO A 916 15.90 -13.03 -2.99
N MET A 917 14.97 -12.08 -2.90
CA MET A 917 13.53 -12.30 -3.13
C MET A 917 13.06 -11.83 -4.49
N ASN A 918 13.81 -10.92 -5.10
CA ASN A 918 13.66 -10.45 -6.46
C ASN A 918 15.04 -10.20 -7.08
N ASP A 919 15.06 -9.94 -8.39
CA ASP A 919 16.22 -9.35 -9.04
C ASP A 919 16.39 -7.88 -8.61
N ALA A 920 17.56 -7.30 -8.87
CA ALA A 920 17.76 -5.87 -8.64
C ALA A 920 16.89 -5.06 -9.61
N GLU A 921 16.23 -4.02 -9.11
CA GLU A 921 15.26 -3.23 -9.86
C GLU A 921 15.55 -1.74 -9.72
N GLN A 922 15.33 -1.00 -10.82
CA GLN A 922 15.38 0.46 -10.83
C GLN A 922 14.09 1.04 -10.24
N ILE A 923 14.22 2.04 -9.37
CA ILE A 923 13.11 2.68 -8.65
C ILE A 923 12.51 3.81 -9.48
N ASN A 924 13.38 4.71 -9.96
CA ASN A 924 13.00 5.91 -10.71
C ASN A 924 12.53 5.57 -12.12
N ASP A 925 11.44 6.18 -12.57
CA ASP A 925 10.91 6.06 -13.93
C ASP A 925 11.67 6.99 -14.88
N SER A 926 12.05 8.19 -14.42
CA SER A 926 12.93 9.08 -15.16
C SER A 926 14.40 8.70 -15.00
N THR A 927 15.07 8.33 -16.10
CA THR A 927 16.53 8.15 -16.15
C THR A 927 17.25 9.37 -16.74
N GLU A 928 16.56 10.52 -16.87
CA GLU A 928 17.21 11.73 -17.35
C GLU A 928 17.79 12.53 -16.19
N GLY A 929 19.09 12.85 -16.27
CA GLY A 929 19.76 13.62 -15.23
C GLY A 929 20.10 12.77 -14.01
N THR A 930 20.47 13.41 -12.90
CA THR A 930 21.03 12.74 -11.73
C THR A 930 19.93 12.37 -10.73
N GLN A 931 19.86 11.10 -10.36
CA GLN A 931 18.82 10.58 -9.45
C GLN A 931 19.46 10.06 -8.15
N GLY A 932 18.93 10.51 -7.01
CA GLY A 932 19.35 10.06 -5.68
C GLY A 932 20.74 10.52 -5.25
N LEU A 933 21.37 11.45 -5.98
CA LEU A 933 22.59 12.12 -5.57
C LEU A 933 22.42 13.64 -5.61
N LEU A 934 23.18 14.34 -4.76
CA LEU A 934 23.35 15.79 -4.92
C LEU A 934 24.13 16.08 -6.23
N PRO A 935 23.80 17.16 -6.97
CA PRO A 935 24.48 17.50 -8.21
C PRO A 935 26.00 17.69 -8.03
N ASP A 936 26.79 17.16 -8.96
CA ASP A 936 28.26 17.19 -8.93
C ASP A 936 28.90 16.56 -7.66
N SER A 937 28.17 15.69 -6.94
CA SER A 937 28.60 15.05 -5.70
C SER A 937 28.27 13.55 -5.65
N LEU A 938 28.99 12.79 -4.81
CA LEU A 938 28.71 11.38 -4.50
C LEU A 938 27.86 11.20 -3.24
N LYS A 939 27.16 12.24 -2.82
CA LYS A 939 26.31 12.22 -1.63
C LYS A 939 24.94 11.67 -1.97
N GLY A 940 24.55 10.62 -1.24
CA GLY A 940 23.19 10.10 -1.29
C GLY A 940 22.20 11.20 -0.90
N ALA A 941 21.36 11.58 -1.84
CA ALA A 941 20.24 12.51 -1.67
C ALA A 941 18.93 11.73 -1.76
N TYR A 942 18.83 10.67 -0.97
CA TYR A 942 17.66 9.81 -0.91
C TYR A 942 17.57 9.13 0.45
N ASP A 943 16.37 8.65 0.77
CA ASP A 943 16.08 7.93 2.00
C ASP A 943 15.03 6.84 1.74
N VAL A 944 14.97 5.84 2.62
CA VAL A 944 14.03 4.71 2.53
C VAL A 944 13.55 4.33 3.92
N ILE A 945 12.26 4.04 4.08
CA ILE A 945 11.71 3.62 5.37
C ILE A 945 10.63 2.56 5.22
N ALA A 946 10.57 1.63 6.17
CA ALA A 946 9.47 0.70 6.31
C ALA A 946 8.26 1.41 6.94
N LEU A 947 7.07 1.14 6.44
CA LEU A 947 5.81 1.64 6.99
C LEU A 947 5.20 0.60 7.94
N GLU A 948 4.37 1.05 8.88
CA GLU A 948 3.69 0.16 9.85
C GLU A 948 2.78 -0.87 9.17
N ASN A 949 2.23 -0.53 8.00
CA ASN A 949 1.43 -1.43 7.17
C ASN A 949 2.24 -2.54 6.46
N GLY A 950 3.55 -2.62 6.70
CA GLY A 950 4.46 -3.60 6.09
C GLY A 950 4.99 -3.22 4.70
N GLY A 951 4.48 -2.15 4.10
CA GLY A 951 5.03 -1.53 2.91
C GLY A 951 6.30 -0.73 3.21
N TYR A 952 6.77 0.01 2.20
CA TYR A 952 7.92 0.91 2.35
C TYR A 952 7.87 2.03 1.33
N VAL A 953 8.52 3.15 1.64
CA VAL A 953 8.61 4.31 0.74
C VAL A 953 10.08 4.65 0.49
N VAL A 954 10.37 5.04 -0.74
CA VAL A 954 11.68 5.56 -1.14
C VAL A 954 11.50 6.96 -1.68
N SER A 955 12.23 7.93 -1.14
CA SER A 955 12.22 9.32 -1.63
C SER A 955 13.63 9.74 -2.03
N TRP A 956 13.76 10.40 -3.17
CA TRP A 956 15.05 10.82 -3.71
C TRP A 956 14.98 12.19 -4.38
N LEU A 957 16.11 12.87 -4.44
CA LEU A 957 16.30 14.06 -5.25
C LEU A 957 16.50 13.65 -6.72
N SER A 958 15.65 14.15 -7.59
CA SER A 958 15.76 14.12 -9.04
C SER A 958 16.28 15.47 -9.53
N THR A 959 17.40 15.47 -10.24
CA THR A 959 17.94 16.65 -10.91
C THR A 959 17.91 16.47 -12.42
N GLU A 960 17.02 17.17 -13.09
CA GLU A 960 16.91 17.14 -14.56
C GLU A 960 18.10 17.82 -15.25
N LYS A 961 18.26 17.57 -16.55
CA LYS A 961 19.36 18.12 -17.37
C LYS A 961 19.39 19.64 -17.45
N ASP A 962 18.26 20.31 -17.23
CA ASP A 962 18.19 21.77 -17.19
C ASP A 962 18.52 22.38 -15.82
N GLY A 963 18.83 21.52 -14.83
CA GLY A 963 19.14 21.87 -13.45
C GLY A 963 17.91 21.92 -12.54
N THR A 964 16.72 21.56 -13.05
CA THR A 964 15.50 21.49 -12.23
C THR A 964 15.63 20.39 -11.19
N GLN A 965 15.33 20.71 -9.93
CA GLN A 965 15.46 19.84 -8.78
C GLN A 965 14.10 19.57 -8.15
N GLN A 966 13.74 18.30 -8.07
CA GLN A 966 12.49 17.82 -7.50
C GLN A 966 12.76 16.66 -6.57
N ILE A 967 12.02 16.60 -5.46
CA ILE A 967 12.01 15.46 -4.57
C ILE A 967 10.88 14.57 -5.02
N ILE A 968 11.24 13.36 -5.42
CA ILE A 968 10.33 12.34 -5.91
C ILE A 968 10.21 11.26 -4.85
N SER A 969 9.00 10.73 -4.65
CA SER A 969 8.77 9.59 -3.76
C SER A 969 7.98 8.50 -4.45
N GLN A 970 8.29 7.26 -4.11
CA GLN A 970 7.59 6.08 -4.61
C GLN A 970 7.22 5.17 -3.44
N VAL A 971 5.93 4.89 -3.31
CA VAL A 971 5.39 3.97 -2.30
C VAL A 971 5.34 2.55 -2.88
N TYR A 972 5.71 1.58 -2.04
CA TYR A 972 5.72 0.16 -2.34
C TYR A 972 4.91 -0.63 -1.31
N ASP A 973 4.19 -1.65 -1.78
CA ASP A 973 3.55 -2.61 -0.88
C ASP A 973 4.54 -3.63 -0.30
N VAL A 974 4.05 -4.48 0.62
CA VAL A 974 4.82 -5.60 1.22
C VAL A 974 5.25 -6.66 0.19
N ALA A 975 4.72 -6.64 -1.04
CA ALA A 975 5.15 -7.47 -2.16
C ALA A 975 6.18 -6.76 -3.07
N GLY A 976 6.51 -5.50 -2.78
CA GLY A 976 7.47 -4.69 -3.53
C GLY A 976 6.92 -4.20 -4.86
N ASN A 977 5.60 -4.18 -5.03
CA ASN A 977 4.94 -3.53 -6.16
C ASN A 977 4.81 -2.03 -5.87
N LYS A 978 4.96 -1.19 -6.89
CA LYS A 978 4.63 0.24 -6.80
C LYS A 978 3.13 0.40 -6.56
N THR A 979 2.74 1.15 -5.52
CA THR A 979 1.33 1.45 -5.20
C THR A 979 0.94 2.89 -5.47
N SER A 980 1.92 3.75 -5.75
CA SER A 980 1.72 5.14 -6.15
C SER A 980 2.39 5.42 -7.51
N GLU A 981 2.13 6.59 -8.06
CA GLU A 981 2.97 7.20 -9.11
C GLU A 981 4.19 7.76 -8.40
N GLU A 982 5.12 8.28 -9.18
CA GLU A 982 6.14 9.17 -8.65
C GLU A 982 5.47 10.43 -8.06
N ILE A 983 5.51 10.55 -6.74
CA ILE A 983 4.95 11.66 -5.98
C ILE A 983 5.98 12.80 -6.01
N HIS A 984 5.57 13.94 -6.57
CA HIS A 984 6.36 15.17 -6.51
C HIS A 984 6.11 15.86 -5.17
N VAL A 985 7.11 15.84 -4.28
CA VAL A 985 7.00 16.31 -2.89
C VAL A 985 7.08 17.83 -2.81
N ASN A 986 8.10 18.42 -3.43
CA ASN A 986 8.29 19.87 -3.40
C ASN A 986 7.57 20.55 -4.56
N THR A 987 6.96 21.70 -4.28
CA THR A 987 6.22 22.51 -5.27
C THR A 987 7.11 23.53 -5.99
N ASP A 988 8.30 23.78 -5.47
CA ASP A 988 9.28 24.73 -6.00
C ASP A 988 10.44 24.01 -6.69
N ASN A 989 11.23 24.75 -7.47
CA ASN A 989 12.39 24.19 -8.17
C ASN A 989 13.65 24.16 -7.28
N ALA A 990 13.48 23.72 -6.02
CA ALA A 990 14.54 23.76 -5.01
C ALA A 990 14.45 22.56 -4.05
N GLY A 991 14.93 21.40 -4.52
CA GLY A 991 15.05 20.18 -3.72
C GLY A 991 16.40 20.08 -3.00
N GLY A 992 16.42 19.33 -1.91
CA GLY A 992 17.65 19.01 -1.16
C GLY A 992 17.65 17.54 -0.77
N ILE A 993 18.32 17.18 0.33
CA ILE A 993 18.35 15.80 0.81
C ILE A 993 17.03 15.51 1.54
N PRO A 994 16.18 14.57 1.05
CA PRO A 994 14.99 14.17 1.78
C PRO A 994 15.36 13.31 2.99
N SER A 995 14.57 13.40 4.04
CA SER A 995 14.54 12.45 5.15
C SER A 995 13.12 12.04 5.46
N ILE A 996 12.89 10.74 5.64
CA ILE A 996 11.55 10.15 5.77
C ILE A 996 11.42 9.44 7.12
N THR A 997 10.22 9.46 7.69
CA THR A 997 9.91 8.62 8.85
C THR A 997 8.47 8.09 8.77
N PRO A 998 8.17 6.88 9.30
CA PRO A 998 6.81 6.36 9.29
C PRO A 998 6.02 6.99 10.44
N LEU A 999 4.71 6.91 10.37
CA LEU A 999 3.80 7.26 11.46
C LEU A 999 3.11 5.99 11.96
N ASP A 1000 2.72 5.99 13.24
CA ASP A 1000 2.05 4.87 13.90
C ASP A 1000 0.74 4.45 13.21
N ASP A 1001 0.16 5.33 12.39
CA ASP A 1001 -1.05 5.08 11.61
C ASP A 1001 -0.78 4.50 10.20
N GLY A 1002 0.48 4.17 9.88
CA GLY A 1002 0.90 3.67 8.57
C GLY A 1002 1.26 4.75 7.54
N GLY A 1003 0.98 6.02 7.84
CA GLY A 1003 1.44 7.16 7.04
C GLY A 1003 2.94 7.42 7.15
N PHE A 1004 3.40 8.52 6.54
CA PHE A 1004 4.80 8.93 6.62
C PHE A 1004 4.99 10.45 6.50
N VAL A 1005 6.13 10.94 6.99
CA VAL A 1005 6.54 12.34 6.90
C VAL A 1005 7.80 12.43 6.06
N ILE A 1006 7.84 13.37 5.13
CA ILE A 1006 9.05 13.72 4.38
C ILE A 1006 9.47 15.14 4.76
N SER A 1007 10.70 15.30 5.24
CA SER A 1007 11.33 16.62 5.41
C SER A 1007 12.44 16.82 4.39
N TRP A 1008 12.67 18.05 3.97
CA TRP A 1008 13.78 18.40 3.10
C TRP A 1008 14.25 19.84 3.30
N ASN A 1009 15.46 20.10 2.86
CA ASN A 1009 16.02 21.45 2.77
C ASN A 1009 15.97 21.96 1.32
N THR A 1010 15.93 23.27 1.12
CA THR A 1010 15.96 23.89 -0.24
C THR A 1010 17.34 24.40 -0.64
N ASN A 1011 18.40 23.98 0.06
CA ASN A 1011 19.75 24.39 -0.31
C ASN A 1011 20.23 23.54 -1.50
N THR A 1012 20.17 24.14 -2.69
CA THR A 1012 20.42 23.46 -3.97
C THR A 1012 21.87 23.51 -4.43
N ASN A 1013 22.73 24.27 -3.73
CA ASN A 1013 24.10 24.50 -4.16
C ASN A 1013 25.09 23.88 -3.18
N ASN A 1014 26.17 23.31 -3.73
CA ASN A 1014 27.26 22.58 -3.07
C ASN A 1014 28.08 23.43 -2.06
N GLY A 1015 27.43 24.02 -1.06
CA GLY A 1015 28.09 24.78 0.01
C GLY A 1015 28.88 26.01 -0.47
N GLU A 1016 28.47 26.68 -1.56
CA GLU A 1016 29.09 27.97 -1.88
C GLU A 1016 28.83 28.96 -0.72
N GLU A 1017 29.90 29.56 -0.18
CA GLU A 1017 29.82 30.52 0.93
C GLU A 1017 28.71 31.56 0.69
N GLY A 1018 27.68 31.54 1.54
CA GLY A 1018 26.61 32.53 1.55
C GLY A 1018 25.31 32.17 0.83
N VAL A 1019 25.11 30.92 0.40
CA VAL A 1019 23.80 30.42 -0.07
C VAL A 1019 23.08 29.70 1.07
N SER A 1020 21.89 30.17 1.40
CA SER A 1020 21.07 29.70 2.51
C SER A 1020 19.79 29.04 2.03
N GLY A 1021 19.39 27.95 2.70
CA GLY A 1021 18.16 27.22 2.41
C GLY A 1021 17.09 27.39 3.49
N ASN A 1022 15.88 26.92 3.20
CA ASN A 1022 14.81 26.74 4.18
C ASN A 1022 14.56 25.25 4.39
N ILE A 1023 13.89 24.88 5.48
CA ILE A 1023 13.51 23.48 5.74
C ILE A 1023 11.99 23.38 5.71
N TYR A 1024 11.49 22.42 4.94
CA TYR A 1024 10.09 22.10 4.80
C TYR A 1024 9.81 20.66 5.17
N HIS A 1025 8.54 20.35 5.41
CA HIS A 1025 8.06 18.98 5.47
C HIS A 1025 6.63 18.86 4.94
N GLN A 1026 6.27 17.65 4.54
CA GLN A 1026 4.93 17.21 4.18
C GLN A 1026 4.62 15.89 4.87
N VAL A 1027 3.33 15.66 5.09
CA VAL A 1027 2.82 14.45 5.75
C VAL A 1027 1.88 13.74 4.77
N TYR A 1028 1.98 12.42 4.70
CA TYR A 1028 1.28 11.58 3.74
C TYR A 1028 0.59 10.41 4.45
N ASN A 1029 -0.49 9.95 3.84
CA ASN A 1029 -1.10 8.66 4.12
C ASN A 1029 -0.23 7.51 3.58
N ALA A 1030 -0.57 6.28 3.98
CA ALA A 1030 0.17 5.08 3.59
C ALA A 1030 0.17 4.82 2.08
N ASP A 1031 -0.83 5.32 1.35
CA ASP A 1031 -0.96 5.25 -0.11
C ASP A 1031 -0.18 6.35 -0.86
N GLY A 1032 0.40 7.31 -0.13
CA GLY A 1032 1.10 8.47 -0.67
C GLY A 1032 0.23 9.69 -0.95
N SER A 1033 -1.07 9.67 -0.61
CA SER A 1033 -1.92 10.85 -0.64
C SER A 1033 -1.55 11.84 0.48
N LEU A 1034 -1.72 13.15 0.23
CA LEU A 1034 -1.18 14.22 1.06
C LEU A 1034 -2.14 14.61 2.22
N ARG A 1035 -1.60 14.85 3.43
CA ARG A 1035 -2.35 15.24 4.64
C ARG A 1035 -2.25 16.74 4.96
N ALA A 1036 -3.38 17.39 5.23
CA ALA A 1036 -3.43 18.76 5.72
C ALA A 1036 -3.02 18.84 7.20
N ILE A 1037 -2.74 20.05 7.69
CA ILE A 1037 -2.47 20.26 9.12
C ILE A 1037 -3.73 19.98 9.93
N GLY A 1038 -3.61 19.16 10.99
CA GLY A 1038 -4.73 18.75 11.82
C GLY A 1038 -5.41 17.45 11.37
N ASP A 1039 -5.10 16.97 10.16
CA ASP A 1039 -5.50 15.64 9.72
C ASP A 1039 -4.66 14.60 10.46
N ILE A 1040 -5.34 13.68 11.12
CA ILE A 1040 -4.78 12.42 11.63
C ILE A 1040 -5.47 11.35 10.80
N SER A 1041 -4.76 10.30 10.39
CA SER A 1041 -5.42 9.16 9.75
C SER A 1041 -6.46 8.60 10.71
N ASP A 1042 -7.72 8.48 10.28
CA ASP A 1042 -8.70 7.68 11.01
C ASP A 1042 -8.40 6.17 10.84
N ASP A 1043 -7.60 5.81 9.83
CA ASP A 1043 -7.21 4.44 9.52
C ASP A 1043 -5.82 4.12 10.05
N HIS A 1044 -5.77 3.35 11.14
CA HIS A 1044 -4.55 2.66 11.55
C HIS A 1044 -4.41 1.42 10.67
N SER A 1045 -3.24 1.21 10.07
CA SER A 1045 -3.03 0.03 9.23
C SER A 1045 -2.21 -1.04 9.92
N ASP A 1046 -2.86 -2.15 10.29
CA ASP A 1046 -2.21 -3.31 10.89
C ASP A 1046 -1.74 -4.30 9.81
N LEU A 1047 -0.49 -4.76 9.90
CA LEU A 1047 -0.02 -5.90 9.11
C LEU A 1047 -0.37 -7.23 9.81
N ILE A 1048 -1.21 -8.04 9.18
CA ILE A 1048 -1.63 -9.36 9.64
C ILE A 1048 -1.04 -10.42 8.72
N THR A 1049 -0.22 -11.33 9.26
CA THR A 1049 0.44 -12.39 8.46
C THR A 1049 0.03 -13.79 8.92
N GLY A 1050 -0.21 -14.66 7.95
CA GLY A 1050 -0.70 -16.02 8.18
C GLY A 1050 0.17 -17.12 7.58
N ASN A 1051 0.14 -18.32 8.17
CA ASN A 1051 0.70 -19.53 7.58
C ASN A 1051 -0.38 -20.41 6.94
N MET A 1052 0.04 -21.46 6.23
CA MET A 1052 -0.86 -22.31 5.47
C MET A 1052 -2.01 -22.89 6.30
N GLY A 1053 -3.26 -22.67 5.88
CA GLY A 1053 -4.49 -23.14 6.52
C GLY A 1053 -4.87 -22.41 7.80
N GLN A 1054 -4.21 -21.29 8.15
CA GLN A 1054 -4.64 -20.44 9.25
C GLN A 1054 -5.74 -19.49 8.79
N ASP A 1055 -6.79 -19.37 9.59
CA ASP A 1055 -7.78 -18.31 9.40
C ASP A 1055 -7.17 -16.98 9.85
N LEU A 1056 -7.34 -15.94 9.04
CA LEU A 1056 -6.86 -14.59 9.30
C LEU A 1056 -8.06 -13.68 9.51
N VAL A 1057 -7.99 -12.88 10.57
CA VAL A 1057 -9.09 -12.02 11.00
C VAL A 1057 -8.53 -10.62 11.20
N GLY A 1058 -9.08 -9.68 10.45
CA GLY A 1058 -8.77 -8.26 10.50
C GLY A 1058 -9.41 -7.52 11.66
N THR A 1059 -9.31 -6.20 11.61
CA THR A 1059 -9.81 -5.23 12.56
C THR A 1059 -10.90 -4.38 11.90
N GLU A 1060 -11.33 -3.30 12.54
CA GLU A 1060 -12.31 -2.39 11.95
C GLU A 1060 -11.61 -1.19 11.27
N ASN A 1061 -10.30 -1.28 11.04
CA ASN A 1061 -9.47 -0.29 10.37
C ASN A 1061 -8.78 -0.92 9.14
N ASN A 1062 -8.19 -0.12 8.26
CA ASN A 1062 -7.54 -0.57 7.02
C ASN A 1062 -6.35 -1.52 7.23
N ASP A 1063 -6.56 -2.82 7.17
CA ASP A 1063 -5.50 -3.79 7.40
C ASP A 1063 -4.73 -4.16 6.13
N VAL A 1064 -3.49 -4.62 6.31
CA VAL A 1064 -2.76 -5.37 5.29
C VAL A 1064 -2.71 -6.84 5.70
N ILE A 1065 -3.44 -7.71 5.00
CA ILE A 1065 -3.52 -9.13 5.34
C ILE A 1065 -2.67 -9.97 4.36
N ASP A 1066 -1.47 -10.38 4.77
CA ASP A 1066 -0.60 -11.24 3.97
C ASP A 1066 -0.90 -12.75 4.17
N ALA A 1067 -1.70 -13.28 3.25
CA ALA A 1067 -2.09 -14.68 3.14
C ALA A 1067 -1.30 -15.47 2.08
N ARG A 1068 -0.22 -14.92 1.52
CA ARG A 1068 0.57 -15.56 0.44
C ARG A 1068 1.25 -16.87 0.84
N ASN A 1069 1.25 -17.22 2.13
CA ASN A 1069 1.71 -18.52 2.61
C ASN A 1069 0.62 -19.60 2.63
N GLY A 1070 -0.61 -19.28 2.21
CA GLY A 1070 -1.69 -20.21 1.89
C GLY A 1070 -2.80 -20.27 2.95
N ALA A 1071 -3.42 -19.15 3.31
CA ALA A 1071 -4.39 -19.05 4.42
C ALA A 1071 -5.64 -19.96 4.26
N GLY A 1072 -6.36 -20.17 5.37
CA GLY A 1072 -7.67 -20.80 5.42
C GLY A 1072 -8.76 -19.82 4.97
N LYS A 1073 -9.59 -19.37 5.91
CA LYS A 1073 -10.54 -18.27 5.72
C LYS A 1073 -9.89 -16.93 6.06
N ILE A 1074 -10.14 -15.90 5.26
CA ILE A 1074 -9.77 -14.52 5.55
C ILE A 1074 -11.06 -13.72 5.77
N GLU A 1075 -11.16 -13.02 6.89
CA GLU A 1075 -12.25 -12.09 7.24
C GLU A 1075 -11.59 -10.77 7.64
N SER A 1076 -11.59 -9.75 6.78
CA SER A 1076 -10.88 -8.50 7.08
C SER A 1076 -11.70 -7.52 7.94
N HIS A 1077 -13.03 -7.69 7.99
CA HIS A 1077 -13.97 -6.92 8.82
C HIS A 1077 -14.32 -5.53 8.30
N GLY A 1078 -13.66 -4.47 8.74
CA GLY A 1078 -14.06 -3.09 8.38
C GLY A 1078 -12.84 -2.26 8.02
N GLY A 1079 -13.00 -1.31 7.10
CA GLY A 1079 -11.91 -0.49 6.59
C GLY A 1079 -11.57 -0.84 5.15
N ASP A 1080 -10.69 -0.04 4.55
CA ASP A 1080 -10.17 -0.26 3.20
C ASP A 1080 -8.98 -1.23 3.25
N ASP A 1081 -9.28 -2.54 3.23
CA ASP A 1081 -8.27 -3.57 3.48
C ASP A 1081 -7.49 -3.96 2.23
N ARG A 1082 -6.23 -4.34 2.42
CA ARG A 1082 -5.34 -4.87 1.37
C ARG A 1082 -4.97 -6.31 1.68
N ILE A 1083 -5.57 -7.25 0.96
CA ILE A 1083 -5.44 -8.69 1.20
C ILE A 1083 -4.50 -9.29 0.15
N LEU A 1084 -3.38 -9.88 0.55
CA LEU A 1084 -2.41 -10.49 -0.37
C LEU A 1084 -2.54 -12.01 -0.39
N ILE A 1085 -2.73 -12.58 -1.58
CA ILE A 1085 -2.81 -14.04 -1.82
C ILE A 1085 -1.83 -14.50 -2.90
N SER A 1086 -1.56 -15.81 -2.95
CA SER A 1086 -0.66 -16.44 -3.92
C SER A 1086 -1.21 -17.77 -4.45
N GLU A 1087 -0.45 -18.44 -5.32
CA GLU A 1087 -0.74 -19.78 -5.84
C GLU A 1087 -0.79 -20.88 -4.77
N LYS A 1088 -0.33 -20.61 -3.54
CA LYS A 1088 -0.40 -21.55 -2.41
C LYS A 1088 -1.83 -21.80 -1.92
N GLY A 1089 -2.80 -21.02 -2.41
CA GLY A 1089 -4.24 -21.24 -2.28
C GLY A 1089 -4.84 -20.65 -1.00
N PHE A 1090 -6.15 -20.43 -1.04
CA PHE A 1090 -6.97 -19.98 0.09
C PHE A 1090 -8.33 -20.70 0.06
N GLU A 1091 -9.01 -20.81 1.21
CA GLU A 1091 -10.34 -21.41 1.28
C GLU A 1091 -11.43 -20.39 0.94
N HIS A 1092 -11.38 -19.20 1.53
CA HIS A 1092 -12.36 -18.12 1.36
C HIS A 1092 -11.76 -16.76 1.73
N VAL A 1093 -12.13 -15.71 1.01
CA VAL A 1093 -11.79 -14.30 1.30
C VAL A 1093 -13.09 -13.52 1.43
N ASP A 1094 -13.25 -12.86 2.56
CA ASP A 1094 -14.30 -11.89 2.83
C ASP A 1094 -13.64 -10.56 3.20
N GLY A 1095 -13.78 -9.56 2.31
CA GLY A 1095 -13.24 -8.22 2.52
C GLY A 1095 -14.05 -7.36 3.49
N GLY A 1096 -15.25 -7.78 3.90
CA GLY A 1096 -16.06 -6.98 4.84
C GLY A 1096 -16.48 -5.60 4.32
N ASP A 1097 -16.65 -4.65 5.23
CA ASP A 1097 -17.13 -3.29 4.95
C ASP A 1097 -15.96 -2.37 4.54
N GLY A 1098 -16.05 -1.64 3.43
CA GLY A 1098 -15.01 -0.70 2.97
C GLY A 1098 -14.56 -0.97 1.54
N PHE A 1099 -13.54 -0.23 1.08
CA PHE A 1099 -12.92 -0.45 -0.22
C PHE A 1099 -11.78 -1.47 -0.12
N ASN A 1100 -12.05 -2.71 -0.53
CA ASN A 1100 -11.11 -3.81 -0.31
C ASN A 1100 -10.35 -4.19 -1.57
N THR A 1101 -9.02 -4.29 -1.43
CA THR A 1101 -8.07 -4.63 -2.49
C THR A 1101 -7.51 -6.03 -2.27
N LEU A 1102 -7.83 -6.97 -3.16
CA LEU A 1102 -7.22 -8.30 -3.18
C LEU A 1102 -6.04 -8.32 -4.16
N VAL A 1103 -4.84 -8.40 -3.62
CA VAL A 1103 -3.57 -8.48 -4.34
C VAL A 1103 -3.20 -9.94 -4.58
N ILE A 1104 -3.04 -10.32 -5.84
CA ILE A 1104 -2.66 -11.66 -6.29
C ILE A 1104 -1.20 -11.60 -6.73
N SER A 1105 -0.31 -12.10 -5.88
CA SER A 1105 1.12 -12.14 -6.18
C SER A 1105 1.70 -13.52 -5.88
N GLY A 1106 2.36 -14.08 -6.89
CA GLY A 1106 2.90 -15.45 -6.88
C GLY A 1106 4.16 -15.55 -7.72
N SER A 1107 4.88 -16.66 -7.65
CA SER A 1107 6.08 -16.86 -8.49
C SER A 1107 5.76 -17.09 -9.97
N ASP A 1108 4.52 -17.48 -10.27
CA ASP A 1108 4.03 -17.75 -11.62
C ASP A 1108 2.78 -16.90 -11.92
N LYS A 1109 2.52 -16.67 -13.21
CA LYS A 1109 1.30 -16.01 -13.68
C LYS A 1109 0.05 -16.82 -13.30
N MET A 1110 -0.88 -16.22 -12.57
CA MET A 1110 -2.09 -16.88 -12.08
C MET A 1110 -3.30 -16.61 -12.97
N THR A 1111 -4.11 -17.64 -13.26
CA THR A 1111 -5.41 -17.48 -13.92
C THR A 1111 -6.52 -17.45 -12.88
N VAL A 1112 -7.32 -16.39 -12.86
CA VAL A 1112 -8.46 -16.18 -11.97
C VAL A 1112 -9.73 -16.36 -12.78
N GLY A 1113 -10.45 -17.47 -12.52
CA GLY A 1113 -11.75 -17.74 -13.12
C GLY A 1113 -12.84 -17.89 -12.07
N SER A 1114 -14.05 -18.26 -12.50
CA SER A 1114 -15.21 -18.38 -11.62
C SER A 1114 -15.04 -19.37 -10.46
N ASP A 1115 -14.11 -20.33 -10.53
CA ASP A 1115 -13.79 -21.25 -9.44
C ASP A 1115 -13.00 -20.60 -8.28
N ILE A 1116 -12.23 -19.56 -8.59
CA ILE A 1116 -11.51 -18.73 -7.62
C ILE A 1116 -12.41 -17.58 -7.16
N LEU A 1117 -13.10 -16.90 -8.08
CA LEU A 1117 -14.01 -15.79 -7.76
C LEU A 1117 -15.17 -16.24 -6.87
N ALA A 1118 -15.63 -17.50 -6.97
CA ALA A 1118 -16.67 -18.04 -6.09
C ALA A 1118 -16.26 -18.20 -4.61
N LYS A 1119 -14.99 -17.91 -4.27
CA LYS A 1119 -14.45 -17.94 -2.91
C LYS A 1119 -14.14 -16.55 -2.38
N ILE A 1120 -14.46 -15.50 -3.13
CA ILE A 1120 -14.13 -14.12 -2.80
C ILE A 1120 -15.44 -13.34 -2.75
N GLU A 1121 -15.64 -12.58 -1.68
CA GLU A 1121 -16.76 -11.66 -1.50
C GLU A 1121 -16.27 -10.37 -0.84
N HIS A 1122 -17.03 -9.28 -1.03
CA HIS A 1122 -16.73 -7.92 -0.59
C HIS A 1122 -15.34 -7.42 -1.02
N VAL A 1123 -14.97 -7.62 -2.29
CA VAL A 1123 -13.72 -7.11 -2.86
C VAL A 1123 -14.02 -6.14 -4.00
N ASN A 1124 -13.44 -4.94 -3.94
CA ASN A 1124 -13.65 -3.85 -4.89
C ASN A 1124 -12.50 -3.75 -5.91
N GLU A 1125 -11.29 -4.20 -5.56
CA GLU A 1125 -10.13 -4.23 -6.46
C GLU A 1125 -9.44 -5.59 -6.49
N LEU A 1126 -9.08 -6.06 -7.69
CA LEU A 1126 -8.16 -7.16 -7.93
C LEU A 1126 -6.85 -6.64 -8.52
N GLN A 1127 -5.76 -6.76 -7.77
CA GLN A 1127 -4.45 -6.31 -8.21
C GLN A 1127 -3.54 -7.50 -8.53
N PHE A 1128 -3.03 -7.60 -9.75
CA PHE A 1128 -1.99 -8.57 -10.10
C PHE A 1128 -0.60 -8.02 -9.76
N GLY A 1129 0.24 -8.86 -9.17
CA GLY A 1129 1.65 -8.55 -8.92
C GLY A 1129 2.51 -8.61 -10.21
N LYS A 1130 3.83 -8.48 -10.06
CA LYS A 1130 4.83 -8.34 -11.16
C LYS A 1130 4.95 -9.49 -12.19
N ASN A 1131 4.20 -10.59 -12.03
CA ASN A 1131 4.19 -11.69 -12.99
C ASN A 1131 2.91 -11.70 -13.84
N GLY A 1132 2.11 -10.64 -13.71
CA GLY A 1132 0.78 -10.49 -14.23
C GLY A 1132 -0.22 -11.55 -13.79
N GLY A 1133 -1.42 -11.49 -14.37
CA GLY A 1133 -2.45 -12.51 -14.23
C GLY A 1133 -3.47 -12.50 -15.36
N ASP A 1134 -4.24 -13.58 -15.48
CA ASP A 1134 -5.34 -13.70 -16.45
C ASP A 1134 -6.68 -13.73 -15.71
N LEU A 1135 -7.47 -12.66 -15.81
CA LEU A 1135 -8.82 -12.58 -15.22
C LEU A 1135 -9.89 -12.98 -16.25
N ASN A 1136 -10.67 -14.02 -15.93
CA ASN A 1136 -11.86 -14.43 -16.66
C ASN A 1136 -13.10 -14.18 -15.80
N ILE A 1137 -13.81 -13.09 -16.06
CA ILE A 1137 -14.96 -12.63 -15.27
C ILE A 1137 -16.22 -12.51 -16.13
N ASN A 1138 -17.37 -12.82 -15.54
CA ASN A 1138 -18.69 -12.59 -16.13
C ASN A 1138 -19.59 -11.81 -15.16
N TYR A 1139 -20.78 -11.39 -15.62
CA TYR A 1139 -21.73 -10.61 -14.82
C TYR A 1139 -22.12 -11.32 -13.50
N GLU A 1140 -22.34 -12.64 -13.54
CA GLU A 1140 -22.72 -13.42 -12.36
C GLU A 1140 -21.58 -13.56 -11.33
N ASP A 1141 -20.33 -13.43 -11.76
CA ASP A 1141 -19.18 -13.41 -10.87
C ASP A 1141 -19.06 -12.03 -10.20
N LEU A 1142 -19.24 -10.94 -10.96
CA LEU A 1142 -19.16 -9.56 -10.45
C LEU A 1142 -20.20 -9.28 -9.36
N ILE A 1143 -21.47 -9.63 -9.59
CA ILE A 1143 -22.54 -9.38 -8.59
C ILE A 1143 -22.42 -10.24 -7.32
N LYS A 1144 -21.54 -11.25 -7.31
CA LYS A 1144 -21.21 -12.03 -6.10
C LYS A 1144 -19.96 -11.51 -5.42
N LEU A 1145 -19.11 -10.80 -6.16
CA LEU A 1145 -17.85 -10.29 -5.67
C LEU A 1145 -18.06 -9.06 -4.77
N ASN A 1146 -18.99 -8.18 -5.13
CA ASN A 1146 -19.44 -7.08 -4.29
C ASN A 1146 -20.86 -6.62 -4.68
N ASP A 1147 -21.56 -6.00 -3.73
CA ASP A 1147 -22.94 -5.53 -3.90
C ASP A 1147 -23.05 -4.27 -4.80
N GLU A 1148 -21.95 -3.51 -4.92
CA GLU A 1148 -21.84 -2.31 -5.76
C GLU A 1148 -21.80 -2.65 -7.26
N LYS A 1149 -21.41 -3.89 -7.60
CA LYS A 1149 -21.17 -4.38 -8.96
C LYS A 1149 -20.06 -3.59 -9.67
N GLU A 1150 -19.10 -3.07 -8.92
CA GLU A 1150 -17.94 -2.35 -9.45
C GLU A 1150 -16.66 -3.12 -9.13
N LEU A 1151 -15.78 -3.30 -10.12
CA LEU A 1151 -14.51 -3.97 -9.92
C LEU A 1151 -13.37 -3.24 -10.59
N PHE A 1152 -12.36 -2.89 -9.82
CA PHE A 1152 -11.08 -2.41 -10.29
C PHE A 1152 -10.14 -3.58 -10.55
N VAL A 1153 -9.39 -3.51 -11.66
CA VAL A 1153 -8.41 -4.52 -12.04
C VAL A 1153 -7.11 -3.84 -12.38
N SER A 1154 -6.08 -4.05 -11.56
CA SER A 1154 -4.74 -3.47 -11.72
C SER A 1154 -3.68 -4.56 -11.87
N GLY A 1155 -2.52 -4.20 -12.41
CA GLY A 1155 -1.48 -5.16 -12.79
C GLY A 1155 -0.41 -4.57 -13.69
N ASP A 1156 0.52 -5.42 -14.11
CA ASP A 1156 1.56 -5.07 -15.09
C ASP A 1156 1.08 -5.27 -16.55
N GLY A 1157 1.96 -4.98 -17.51
CA GLY A 1157 1.68 -5.15 -18.94
C GLY A 1157 1.54 -6.61 -19.40
N ASP A 1158 1.87 -7.59 -18.56
CA ASP A 1158 1.68 -9.01 -18.84
C ASP A 1158 0.31 -9.52 -18.36
N SER A 1159 -0.46 -8.68 -17.69
CA SER A 1159 -1.82 -8.98 -17.22
C SER A 1159 -2.85 -8.91 -18.37
N VAL A 1160 -3.89 -9.75 -18.27
CA VAL A 1160 -4.95 -9.86 -19.28
C VAL A 1160 -6.32 -9.98 -18.62
N VAL A 1161 -7.31 -9.24 -19.11
CA VAL A 1161 -8.73 -9.38 -18.74
C VAL A 1161 -9.54 -9.87 -19.93
N HIS A 1162 -10.34 -10.92 -19.72
CA HIS A 1162 -11.20 -11.51 -20.75
C HIS A 1162 -12.65 -11.07 -20.56
N LEU A 1163 -13.20 -10.33 -21.53
CA LEU A 1163 -14.59 -9.84 -21.51
C LEU A 1163 -15.36 -10.26 -22.76
N ASN A 1164 -16.62 -10.68 -22.59
CA ASN A 1164 -17.49 -11.00 -23.71
C ASN A 1164 -17.95 -9.72 -24.41
N LYS A 1165 -17.42 -9.44 -25.61
CA LYS A 1165 -17.71 -8.23 -26.41
C LYS A 1165 -19.18 -8.03 -26.84
N ASN A 1166 -20.04 -9.04 -26.71
CA ASN A 1166 -21.48 -8.88 -26.96
C ASN A 1166 -22.24 -8.41 -25.72
N GLU A 1167 -21.60 -8.41 -24.56
CA GLU A 1167 -22.19 -8.15 -23.25
C GLU A 1167 -21.52 -6.94 -22.60
N TRP A 1168 -20.19 -6.85 -22.70
CA TRP A 1168 -19.37 -5.78 -22.15
C TRP A 1168 -18.88 -4.83 -23.25
N HIS A 1169 -18.99 -3.54 -22.99
CA HIS A 1169 -18.60 -2.50 -23.94
C HIS A 1169 -17.70 -1.47 -23.25
N SER A 1170 -16.56 -1.16 -23.88
CA SER A 1170 -15.73 -0.03 -23.46
C SER A 1170 -16.49 1.27 -23.66
N THR A 1171 -16.46 2.13 -22.65
CA THR A 1171 -17.08 3.46 -22.67
C THR A 1171 -16.14 4.53 -23.25
N GLY A 1172 -14.86 4.20 -23.42
CA GLY A 1172 -13.78 5.16 -23.69
C GLY A 1172 -13.63 6.21 -22.58
N VAL A 1173 -14.14 5.94 -21.37
CA VAL A 1173 -13.82 6.71 -20.16
C VAL A 1173 -12.50 6.17 -19.62
N ILE A 1174 -11.60 7.10 -19.31
CA ILE A 1174 -10.35 6.82 -18.61
C ILE A 1174 -10.41 7.60 -17.30
N ALA A 1175 -10.22 6.90 -16.19
CA ALA A 1175 -10.12 7.48 -14.85
C ALA A 1175 -8.78 7.11 -14.21
N SER A 1176 -8.37 7.82 -13.17
CA SER A 1176 -7.20 7.50 -12.36
C SER A 1176 -7.65 6.96 -11.00
N LYS A 1177 -7.02 5.90 -10.52
CA LYS A 1177 -7.07 5.48 -9.11
C LYS A 1177 -5.65 5.61 -8.58
N GLY A 1178 -5.40 6.52 -7.64
CA GLY A 1178 -4.06 7.02 -7.34
C GLY A 1178 -3.36 7.44 -8.63
N SER A 1179 -2.33 6.68 -8.99
CA SER A 1179 -1.51 6.83 -10.20
C SER A 1179 -1.95 6.04 -11.41
N ASN A 1180 -2.80 5.06 -11.21
CA ASN A 1180 -3.09 4.08 -12.23
C ASN A 1180 -4.24 4.61 -13.08
N GLN A 1181 -4.06 4.70 -14.39
CA GLN A 1181 -5.16 4.99 -15.31
C GLN A 1181 -5.96 3.72 -15.57
N TYR A 1182 -7.29 3.80 -15.61
CA TYR A 1182 -8.21 2.69 -15.83
C TYR A 1182 -9.20 3.03 -16.95
N ASP A 1183 -9.41 2.07 -17.85
CA ASP A 1183 -10.46 2.07 -18.86
C ASP A 1183 -11.73 1.41 -18.30
N LEU A 1184 -12.88 2.10 -18.42
CA LEU A 1184 -14.17 1.58 -17.97
C LEU A 1184 -14.87 0.73 -19.04
N TYR A 1185 -15.30 -0.46 -18.62
CA TYR A 1185 -16.17 -1.37 -19.33
C TYR A 1185 -17.48 -1.53 -18.57
N VAL A 1186 -18.62 -1.43 -19.26
CA VAL A 1186 -19.96 -1.60 -18.66
C VAL A 1186 -20.73 -2.75 -19.29
N TYR A 1187 -21.59 -3.37 -18.49
CA TYR A 1187 -22.49 -4.42 -18.96
C TYR A 1187 -23.70 -3.83 -19.71
N GLN A 1188 -24.08 -4.45 -20.83
CA GLN A 1188 -25.08 -3.90 -21.75
C GLN A 1188 -26.49 -3.84 -21.15
N GLU A 1189 -26.87 -4.84 -20.34
CA GLU A 1189 -28.22 -4.95 -19.79
C GLU A 1189 -28.34 -4.31 -18.39
N ASP A 1190 -27.21 -4.07 -17.72
CA ASP A 1190 -27.11 -3.45 -16.39
C ASP A 1190 -25.94 -2.46 -16.40
N PRO A 1191 -26.16 -1.20 -16.82
CA PRO A 1191 -25.09 -0.21 -16.94
C PRO A 1191 -24.42 0.20 -15.63
N GLN A 1192 -24.99 -0.19 -14.48
CA GLN A 1192 -24.41 -0.01 -13.13
C GLN A 1192 -23.35 -1.08 -12.82
N ALA A 1193 -23.25 -2.14 -13.62
CA ALA A 1193 -22.18 -3.13 -13.50
C ALA A 1193 -20.94 -2.65 -14.25
N GLU A 1194 -19.90 -2.30 -13.52
CA GLU A 1194 -18.69 -1.64 -14.00
C GLU A 1194 -17.44 -2.49 -13.76
N ILE A 1195 -16.56 -2.56 -14.76
CA ILE A 1195 -15.21 -3.11 -14.62
C ILE A 1195 -14.22 -2.05 -15.11
N TRP A 1196 -13.39 -1.57 -14.20
CA TRP A 1196 -12.32 -0.62 -14.44
C TRP A 1196 -11.01 -1.38 -14.61
N VAL A 1197 -10.44 -1.36 -15.82
CA VAL A 1197 -9.22 -2.12 -16.13
C VAL A 1197 -8.05 -1.17 -16.34
N GLN A 1198 -6.96 -1.36 -15.61
CA GLN A 1198 -5.79 -0.49 -15.71
C GLN A 1198 -5.26 -0.46 -17.15
N HIS A 1199 -4.88 0.73 -17.63
CA HIS A 1199 -4.62 1.03 -19.04
C HIS A 1199 -3.48 0.22 -19.67
N ASN A 1200 -2.54 -0.25 -18.85
CA ASN A 1200 -1.42 -1.10 -19.27
C ASN A 1200 -1.82 -2.58 -19.45
N ILE A 1201 -3.00 -2.99 -18.97
CA ILE A 1201 -3.51 -4.36 -19.04
C ILE A 1201 -4.19 -4.62 -20.38
N SER A 1202 -3.96 -5.80 -20.95
CA SER A 1202 -4.60 -6.20 -22.21
C SER A 1202 -6.05 -6.70 -21.99
N VAL A 1203 -7.03 -6.14 -22.69
CA VAL A 1203 -8.42 -6.64 -22.68
C VAL A 1203 -8.74 -7.41 -23.96
N ILE A 1204 -9.18 -8.67 -23.85
CA ILE A 1204 -9.40 -9.59 -24.98
C ILE A 1204 -10.87 -9.81 -25.29
#